data_AF-A0A2V6RKX1-F1
#
_entry.id   AF-A0A2V6RKX1-F1
#
_cell.length_a   1.000
_cell.length_b   1.000
_cell.length_c   1.000
_cell.angle_alpha   90.00
_cell.angle_beta   90.00
_cell.angle_gamma   90.00
#
_symmetry.space_group_name_H-M   'P 1'
#
loop_
_entity.id
_entity.type
_entity.pdbx_description
1 polymer ?
#
loop_
_entity_poly.entity_id
_entity_poly.type
_entity_poly.pdbx_seq_one_letter_code
_entity_poly.pdbx_strand_id
1 'polypeptide(L)'
;MESLGAYLVATLDPAGPLAERPVRCAAARRLLKRLAAVEGDWVFHPYPVTPFDADYLEHFDRARTARALALGGEGGGPPLRIRATGELAERLVGSREGRGPGAAVTLEAIGVDELLGPQRVSLGGWIGPPWIKTGWFRAYLLLAPRVGDDRARHAVGAVYRRLVTGDYRSAAEGLDLERALVARLTAGCERVVVGYTVRREAFSSDYSAGVENVGYDSLGGLDSPIFIRTVKLKDFPWNGWLRLGVAQPASAAWNPVAGFTDATGRLIWAALGDPAFLPAPFSAGWVPNRITSVLEERPEAAPLPVPADALIPEFGTGALRPVGPGTTAAAKLVYRTLLGAAHDGSQLSLADALYPYVLAFRWADGSDPAVAAATALPREWLAGLRVVKVETLVKNFGEDLQYTYEVPVIEVYLRHTLADPQALASIAPPWSAVPWHVTALLDEAVRRGFGAFSAAEAARRGVAWLDPVRAEALKTRLRVLVDEFGRAGYVPAPLARFVSPAEARERWARLGAFAARYGHFLATAGPYRLQEWTPDTVTLEVFRDRAYPLGVGEFDRYPIPRRAWAARVEDRGDRLEVDADVDRVSKFQRSWELVRAPLSRATADEGFTRPVCRYVIVDAGGAVVAAGAAAPRGAGGFTVDLRRLARGRYAVLLALYVGDNAVAPEITLVRHRQRT
;
A
#
# COMPACT_ATOMS: atom_id res chain seq x y z
N MET A 1 0.55 -15.29 -13.47
CA MET A 1 -0.18 -14.24 -12.73
C MET A 1 0.01 -12.90 -13.45
N GLU A 2 -0.92 -11.96 -13.30
CA GLU A 2 -0.87 -10.64 -13.95
C GLU A 2 -0.99 -9.51 -12.92
N SER A 3 -0.10 -8.53 -12.96
CA SER A 3 -0.16 -7.30 -12.15
C SER A 3 0.16 -6.07 -13.01
N LEU A 4 -0.13 -4.87 -12.51
CA LEU A 4 0.21 -3.64 -13.23
C LEU A 4 1.74 -3.48 -13.33
N GLY A 5 2.26 -3.32 -14.56
CA GLY A 5 3.70 -3.21 -14.81
C GLY A 5 4.19 -1.75 -14.76
N ALA A 6 3.81 -0.96 -15.75
CA ALA A 6 4.25 0.42 -15.93
C ALA A 6 3.16 1.29 -16.56
N TYR A 7 3.21 2.60 -16.31
CA TYR A 7 2.44 3.59 -17.05
C TYR A 7 3.21 4.06 -18.27
N LEU A 8 2.58 4.03 -19.44
CA LEU A 8 3.10 4.68 -20.63
C LEU A 8 2.58 6.12 -20.67
N VAL A 9 3.48 7.09 -20.59
CA VAL A 9 3.12 8.52 -20.57
C VAL A 9 3.84 9.30 -21.66
N ALA A 10 3.17 10.34 -22.16
CA ALA A 10 3.77 11.34 -23.03
C ALA A 10 3.82 12.68 -22.30
N THR A 11 5.01 13.23 -22.12
CA THR A 11 5.26 14.56 -21.57
C THR A 11 5.48 15.53 -22.72
N LEU A 12 4.65 16.56 -22.84
CA LEU A 12 4.69 17.57 -23.88
C LEU A 12 5.34 18.82 -23.30
N ASP A 13 6.46 19.25 -23.89
CA ASP A 13 7.23 20.38 -23.40
C ASP A 13 6.41 21.68 -23.51
N PRO A 14 6.07 22.35 -22.40
CA PRO A 14 5.38 23.63 -22.45
C PRO A 14 6.30 24.77 -22.90
N ALA A 15 7.60 24.54 -23.07
CA ALA A 15 8.49 25.49 -23.72
C ALA A 15 8.47 25.32 -25.26
N GLY A 16 8.32 26.43 -25.99
CA GLY A 16 8.38 26.44 -27.45
C GLY A 16 7.02 26.18 -28.14
N PRO A 17 6.94 25.33 -29.19
CA PRO A 17 5.79 25.26 -30.10
C PRO A 17 4.51 24.69 -29.46
N LEU A 18 4.62 24.10 -28.26
CA LEU A 18 3.50 23.53 -27.51
C LEU A 18 3.20 24.35 -26.22
N ALA A 19 3.64 25.61 -26.16
CA ALA A 19 3.38 26.49 -25.02
C ALA A 19 1.89 26.77 -24.80
N GLU A 20 1.15 27.01 -25.88
CA GLU A 20 -0.29 27.26 -25.80
C GLU A 20 -1.07 25.97 -25.54
N ARG A 21 -1.90 25.99 -24.49
CA ARG A 21 -2.70 24.82 -24.07
C ARG A 21 -3.55 24.21 -25.21
N PRO A 22 -4.28 24.97 -26.05
CA PRO A 22 -5.06 24.38 -27.14
C PRO A 22 -4.20 23.61 -28.14
N VAL A 23 -3.02 24.16 -28.49
CA VAL A 23 -2.04 23.54 -29.40
C VAL A 23 -1.48 22.27 -28.78
N ARG A 24 -1.08 22.33 -27.50
CA ARG A 24 -0.57 21.18 -26.74
C ARG A 24 -1.59 20.05 -26.65
N CYS A 25 -2.83 20.35 -26.28
CA CYS A 25 -3.89 19.34 -26.19
C CYS A 25 -4.31 18.78 -27.56
N ALA A 26 -4.19 19.55 -28.65
CA ALA A 26 -4.38 19.02 -30.00
C ALA A 26 -3.24 18.05 -30.39
N ALA A 27 -1.99 18.40 -30.08
CA ALA A 27 -0.83 17.54 -30.30
C ALA A 27 -0.93 16.23 -29.50
N ALA A 28 -1.33 16.31 -28.22
CA ALA A 28 -1.55 15.14 -27.38
C ALA A 28 -2.61 14.19 -27.97
N ARG A 29 -3.76 14.72 -28.41
CA ARG A 29 -4.83 13.90 -29.02
C ARG A 29 -4.37 13.20 -30.31
N ARG A 30 -3.62 13.90 -31.16
CA ARG A 30 -3.02 13.31 -32.37
C ARG A 30 -2.05 12.18 -32.05
N LEU A 31 -1.19 12.38 -31.05
CA LEU A 31 -0.26 11.36 -30.57
C LEU A 31 -1.01 10.14 -30.06
N LEU A 32 -2.01 10.34 -29.19
CA LEU A 32 -2.81 9.24 -28.63
C LEU A 32 -3.52 8.45 -29.73
N LYS A 33 -4.11 9.12 -30.72
CA LYS A 33 -4.75 8.47 -31.87
C LYS A 33 -3.77 7.64 -32.70
N ARG A 34 -2.56 8.15 -32.95
CA ARG A 34 -1.50 7.41 -33.66
C ARG A 34 -1.09 6.16 -32.88
N LEU A 35 -0.87 6.29 -31.57
CA LEU A 35 -0.42 5.18 -30.72
C LEU A 35 -1.53 4.14 -30.50
N ALA A 36 -2.81 4.53 -30.53
CA ALA A 36 -3.93 3.61 -30.34
C ALA A 36 -4.00 2.47 -31.38
N ALA A 37 -3.39 2.66 -32.55
CA ALA A 37 -3.35 1.67 -33.63
C ALA A 37 -2.12 0.74 -33.57
N VAL A 38 -1.20 0.97 -32.62
CA VAL A 38 0.05 0.20 -32.53
C VAL A 38 -0.15 -0.98 -31.57
N GLU A 39 -0.07 -2.20 -32.12
CA GLU A 39 -0.11 -3.42 -31.33
C GLU A 39 1.20 -3.66 -30.57
N GLY A 40 1.12 -4.38 -29.43
CA GLY A 40 2.27 -4.78 -28.63
C GLY A 40 1.89 -5.21 -27.22
N ASP A 41 2.89 -5.48 -26.38
CA ASP A 41 2.72 -5.89 -24.98
C ASP A 41 2.36 -4.72 -24.05
N TRP A 42 1.28 -4.00 -24.38
CA TRP A 42 0.73 -2.88 -23.62
C TRP A 42 -0.77 -2.73 -23.90
N VAL A 43 -1.46 -1.95 -23.08
CA VAL A 43 -2.89 -1.67 -23.21
C VAL A 43 -3.10 -0.18 -23.44
N PHE A 44 -3.70 0.17 -24.58
CA PHE A 44 -4.12 1.55 -24.84
C PHE A 44 -5.25 1.95 -23.90
N HIS A 45 -4.93 2.87 -23.00
CA HIS A 45 -5.81 3.34 -21.93
C HIS A 45 -5.43 4.78 -21.57
N PRO A 46 -5.96 5.78 -22.29
CA PRO A 46 -5.54 7.18 -22.14
C PRO A 46 -6.17 7.85 -20.91
N TYR A 47 -6.05 7.21 -19.75
CA TYR A 47 -6.56 7.67 -18.45
C TYR A 47 -5.69 7.10 -17.31
N PRO A 48 -5.38 7.87 -16.26
CA PRO A 48 -4.42 7.42 -15.24
C PRO A 48 -4.95 6.37 -14.26
N VAL A 49 -6.26 6.23 -14.10
CA VAL A 49 -6.86 5.18 -13.25
C VAL A 49 -7.16 3.96 -14.13
N THR A 50 -6.54 2.82 -13.85
CA THR A 50 -6.61 1.59 -14.65
C THR A 50 -7.52 0.54 -14.00
N PRO A 51 -7.85 -0.57 -14.69
CA PRO A 51 -8.56 -1.69 -14.09
C PRO A 51 -7.83 -2.35 -12.91
N PHE A 52 -6.53 -2.13 -12.70
CA PHE A 52 -5.79 -2.66 -11.54
C PHE A 52 -5.98 -1.80 -10.28
N ASP A 53 -6.70 -0.69 -10.40
CA ASP A 53 -6.99 0.26 -9.34
C ASP A 53 -8.37 -0.04 -8.73
N ALA A 54 -8.47 -0.10 -7.40
CA ALA A 54 -9.73 -0.47 -6.73
C ALA A 54 -10.84 0.59 -6.86
N ASP A 55 -10.45 1.82 -7.22
CA ASP A 55 -11.28 2.98 -7.51
C ASP A 55 -11.62 3.11 -9.02
N TYR A 56 -11.43 2.05 -9.81
CA TYR A 56 -11.72 2.09 -11.25
C TYR A 56 -13.22 2.24 -11.55
N LEU A 57 -14.11 1.70 -10.72
CA LEU A 57 -15.56 1.85 -10.88
C LEU A 57 -15.97 3.32 -10.88
N GLU A 58 -15.38 4.09 -9.97
CA GLU A 58 -15.63 5.49 -9.70
C GLU A 58 -15.12 6.39 -10.84
N HIS A 59 -14.27 5.87 -11.72
CA HIS A 59 -13.65 6.58 -12.83
C HIS A 59 -14.02 6.03 -14.23
N PHE A 60 -14.80 4.96 -14.31
CA PHE A 60 -15.05 4.21 -15.54
C PHE A 60 -15.64 5.05 -16.69
N ASP A 61 -16.64 5.87 -16.40
CA ASP A 61 -17.26 6.78 -17.38
C ASP A 61 -16.25 7.80 -17.93
N ARG A 62 -15.34 8.30 -17.07
CA ARG A 62 -14.29 9.25 -17.43
C ARG A 62 -13.21 8.58 -18.27
N ALA A 63 -12.80 7.36 -17.92
CA ALA A 63 -11.85 6.58 -18.71
C ALA A 63 -12.39 6.27 -20.12
N ARG A 64 -13.66 5.86 -20.22
CA ARG A 64 -14.33 5.66 -21.52
C ARG A 64 -14.41 6.95 -22.35
N THR A 65 -14.75 8.06 -21.69
CA THR A 65 -14.82 9.37 -22.35
C THR A 65 -13.44 9.81 -22.86
N ALA A 66 -12.39 9.66 -22.05
CA ALA A 66 -11.02 9.97 -22.44
C ALA A 66 -10.56 9.13 -23.64
N ARG A 67 -10.88 7.82 -23.64
CA ARG A 67 -10.60 6.93 -24.78
C ARG A 67 -11.34 7.37 -26.05
N ALA A 68 -12.63 7.70 -25.95
CA ALA A 68 -13.39 8.19 -27.11
C ALA A 68 -12.84 9.51 -27.66
N LEU A 69 -12.47 10.46 -26.78
CA LEU A 69 -11.85 11.73 -27.16
C LEU A 69 -10.49 11.55 -27.83
N ALA A 70 -9.69 10.60 -27.34
CA ALA A 70 -8.39 10.27 -27.95
C ALA A 70 -8.55 9.72 -29.37
N LEU A 71 -9.53 8.84 -29.61
CA LEU A 71 -9.80 8.26 -30.92
C LEU A 71 -10.49 9.24 -31.90
N GLY A 72 -11.29 10.16 -31.36
CA GLY A 72 -12.04 11.16 -32.14
C GLY A 72 -11.21 12.37 -32.62
N GLY A 73 -9.94 12.51 -32.24
CA GLY A 73 -9.11 13.65 -32.62
C GLY A 73 -8.89 13.79 -34.14
N GLU A 74 -8.91 15.02 -34.66
CA GLU A 74 -8.56 15.30 -36.06
C GLU A 74 -7.07 15.06 -36.33
N GLY A 75 -6.76 14.44 -37.47
CA GLY A 75 -5.41 13.96 -37.82
C GLY A 75 -4.46 15.01 -38.41
N GLY A 76 -4.84 16.29 -38.46
CA GLY A 76 -4.06 17.36 -39.10
C GLY A 76 -3.15 18.12 -38.13
N GLY A 77 -1.89 18.33 -38.50
CA GLY A 77 -0.95 19.18 -37.76
C GLY A 77 0.52 18.88 -38.11
N PRO A 78 1.47 19.76 -37.77
CA PRO A 78 2.89 19.55 -38.07
C PRO A 78 3.43 18.30 -37.35
N PRO A 79 4.40 17.58 -37.93
CA PRO A 79 4.98 16.38 -37.34
C PRO A 79 5.57 16.69 -35.96
N LEU A 80 5.31 15.80 -34.99
CA LEU A 80 5.83 15.93 -33.63
C LEU A 80 7.17 15.22 -33.54
N ARG A 81 8.19 15.90 -33.03
CA ARG A 81 9.46 15.25 -32.68
C ARG A 81 9.30 14.59 -31.31
N ILE A 82 9.41 13.27 -31.28
CA ILE A 82 9.22 12.46 -30.08
C ILE A 82 10.57 11.89 -29.65
N ARG A 83 10.96 12.15 -28.40
CA ARG A 83 12.01 11.41 -27.70
C ARG A 83 11.37 10.21 -27.03
N ALA A 84 11.83 9.00 -27.34
CA ALA A 84 11.42 7.80 -26.63
C ALA A 84 12.48 7.42 -25.60
N THR A 85 12.04 7.02 -24.40
CA THR A 85 12.90 6.52 -23.33
C THR A 85 12.44 5.13 -22.93
N GLY A 86 13.32 4.14 -23.07
CA GLY A 86 13.06 2.75 -22.73
C GLY A 86 12.50 1.92 -23.89
N GLU A 87 12.68 0.60 -23.79
CA GLU A 87 12.47 -0.35 -24.88
C GLU A 87 11.06 -0.29 -25.48
N LEU A 88 10.02 -0.22 -24.63
CA LEU A 88 8.64 -0.12 -25.10
C LEU A 88 8.40 1.18 -25.89
N ALA A 89 8.79 2.33 -25.32
CA ALA A 89 8.57 3.62 -25.97
C ALA A 89 9.31 3.70 -27.32
N GLU A 90 10.53 3.16 -27.38
CA GLU A 90 11.34 3.12 -28.61
C GLU A 90 10.69 2.27 -29.70
N ARG A 91 10.13 1.10 -29.33
CA ARG A 91 9.37 0.25 -30.26
C ARG A 91 8.11 0.96 -30.79
N LEU A 92 7.39 1.69 -29.94
CA LEU A 92 6.13 2.35 -30.32
C LEU A 92 6.34 3.53 -31.27
N VAL A 93 7.46 4.25 -31.17
CA VAL A 93 7.76 5.39 -32.05
C VAL A 93 8.34 4.92 -33.40
N GLY A 94 9.06 3.79 -33.43
CA GLY A 94 9.71 3.25 -34.63
C GLY A 94 10.94 4.06 -35.07
N SER A 95 11.58 3.67 -36.19
CA SER A 95 12.80 4.31 -36.73
C SER A 95 12.58 5.69 -37.38
N ARG A 96 11.33 6.19 -37.39
CA ARG A 96 10.95 7.47 -38.01
C ARG A 96 10.45 8.44 -36.93
N GLU A 97 11.38 9.02 -36.17
CA GLU A 97 11.33 10.40 -35.64
C GLU A 97 12.43 10.65 -34.60
N GLY A 98 13.32 11.61 -34.90
CA GLY A 98 13.98 12.50 -33.95
C GLY A 98 14.67 11.92 -32.70
N ARG A 99 15.55 10.92 -32.84
CA ARG A 99 16.58 10.60 -31.83
C ARG A 99 17.57 11.78 -31.73
N GLY A 100 17.21 12.86 -31.02
CA GLY A 100 18.09 14.02 -30.86
C GLY A 100 17.61 15.05 -29.83
N PRO A 101 18.51 15.94 -29.35
CA PRO A 101 18.15 17.07 -28.50
C PRO A 101 17.15 18.01 -29.23
N GLY A 102 16.17 18.57 -28.49
CA GLY A 102 15.12 19.45 -29.04
C GLY A 102 13.78 18.79 -29.40
N ALA A 103 13.48 17.59 -28.88
CA ALA A 103 12.16 16.97 -29.03
C ALA A 103 11.08 17.68 -28.18
N ALA A 104 9.93 17.99 -28.79
CA ALA A 104 8.81 18.66 -28.12
C ALA A 104 7.95 17.69 -27.28
N VAL A 105 8.12 16.38 -27.45
CA VAL A 105 7.42 15.34 -26.71
C VAL A 105 8.41 14.29 -26.22
N THR A 106 8.26 13.82 -24.97
CA THR A 106 8.97 12.67 -24.42
C THR A 106 7.99 11.56 -24.09
N LEU A 107 8.14 10.39 -24.71
CA LEU A 107 7.38 9.16 -24.45
C LEU A 107 8.24 8.24 -23.57
N GLU A 108 7.72 7.84 -22.41
CA GLU A 108 8.44 7.02 -21.44
C GLU A 108 7.50 6.02 -20.75
N ALA A 109 8.04 4.87 -20.36
CA ALA A 109 7.37 3.91 -19.50
C ALA A 109 7.89 4.06 -18.07
N ILE A 110 7.01 4.36 -17.12
CA ILE A 110 7.33 4.54 -15.70
C ILE A 110 6.83 3.33 -14.93
N GLY A 111 7.74 2.54 -14.34
CA GLY A 111 7.39 1.34 -13.59
C GLY A 111 6.57 1.66 -12.35
N VAL A 112 5.61 0.80 -11.99
CA VAL A 112 4.79 0.99 -10.78
C VAL A 112 5.67 0.98 -9.52
N ASP A 113 6.66 0.11 -9.47
CA ASP A 113 7.58 0.02 -8.33
C ASP A 113 8.51 1.23 -8.22
N GLU A 114 8.90 1.83 -9.36
CA GLU A 114 9.63 3.10 -9.39
C GLU A 114 8.75 4.25 -8.89
N LEU A 115 7.51 4.32 -9.37
CA LEU A 115 6.55 5.37 -8.98
C LEU A 115 6.20 5.33 -7.49
N LEU A 116 6.04 4.13 -6.93
CA LEU A 116 5.64 3.94 -5.53
C LEU A 116 6.83 3.84 -4.57
N GLY A 117 8.04 3.55 -5.05
CA GLY A 117 9.25 3.35 -4.23
C GLY A 117 9.47 4.44 -3.18
N PRO A 118 9.44 5.75 -3.53
CA PRO A 118 9.60 6.83 -2.57
C PRO A 118 8.53 6.88 -1.47
N GLN A 119 7.34 6.31 -1.71
CA GLN A 119 6.23 6.25 -0.75
C GLN A 119 6.27 4.99 0.14
N ARG A 120 7.12 4.01 -0.21
CA ARG A 120 7.31 2.74 0.51
C ARG A 120 8.53 2.74 1.42
N VAL A 121 9.20 3.88 1.56
CA VAL A 121 10.31 4.05 2.51
C VAL A 121 9.78 3.78 3.91
N SER A 122 10.25 2.70 4.51
CA SER A 122 9.68 2.16 5.75
C SER A 122 10.48 2.61 6.97
N LEU A 123 9.76 2.82 8.07
CA LEU A 123 10.28 2.81 9.43
C LEU A 123 9.79 1.52 10.09
N GLY A 124 10.66 0.51 10.19
CA GLY A 124 10.40 -0.69 10.97
C GLY A 124 9.13 -1.46 10.59
N GLY A 125 8.71 -1.44 9.32
CA GLY A 125 7.52 -2.17 8.85
C GLY A 125 6.29 -1.32 8.53
N TRP A 126 6.36 0.02 8.60
CA TRP A 126 5.35 0.88 7.97
C TRP A 126 5.41 0.79 6.44
N ILE A 127 4.26 0.65 5.76
CA ILE A 127 4.20 0.28 4.33
C ILE A 127 3.85 1.48 3.41
N GLY A 128 3.61 2.66 4.00
CA GLY A 128 3.26 3.89 3.29
C GLY A 128 1.84 4.38 3.60
N PRO A 129 1.35 5.40 2.89
CA PRO A 129 0.03 5.99 3.16
C PRO A 129 -1.12 5.02 2.83
N PRO A 130 -2.29 5.14 3.49
CA PRO A 130 -3.42 4.23 3.28
C PRO A 130 -3.92 4.16 1.84
N TRP A 131 -3.81 5.28 1.13
CA TRP A 131 -4.24 5.45 -0.26
C TRP A 131 -3.15 5.07 -1.28
N ILE A 132 -2.03 4.45 -0.86
CA ILE A 132 -0.93 4.07 -1.78
C ILE A 132 -1.42 3.20 -2.95
N LYS A 133 -2.49 2.43 -2.73
CA LYS A 133 -3.10 1.54 -3.71
C LYS A 133 -4.27 2.16 -4.49
N THR A 134 -4.63 3.43 -4.32
CA THR A 134 -5.66 4.09 -5.14
C THR A 134 -5.10 4.66 -6.44
N GLY A 135 -5.93 4.67 -7.49
CA GLY A 135 -5.59 5.19 -8.80
C GLY A 135 -5.55 6.69 -8.85
N TRP A 136 -6.41 7.40 -8.11
CA TRP A 136 -6.29 8.85 -7.99
C TRP A 136 -4.94 9.28 -7.38
N PHE A 137 -4.41 8.51 -6.43
CA PHE A 137 -3.11 8.82 -5.82
C PHE A 137 -1.96 8.55 -6.80
N ARG A 138 -2.01 7.44 -7.53
CA ARG A 138 -1.07 7.20 -8.63
C ARG A 138 -1.14 8.28 -9.70
N ALA A 139 -2.33 8.75 -10.06
CA ALA A 139 -2.51 9.87 -10.97
C ALA A 139 -1.83 11.14 -10.44
N TYR A 140 -1.96 11.42 -9.14
CA TYR A 140 -1.28 12.52 -8.48
C TYR A 140 0.25 12.39 -8.59
N LEU A 141 0.83 11.25 -8.20
CA LEU A 141 2.28 11.02 -8.30
C LEU A 141 2.79 11.16 -9.74
N LEU A 142 2.02 10.65 -10.72
CA LEU A 142 2.40 10.62 -12.13
C LEU A 142 2.34 12.01 -12.80
N LEU A 143 1.33 12.82 -12.44
CA LEU A 143 0.96 14.03 -13.19
C LEU A 143 1.24 15.33 -12.45
N ALA A 144 1.12 15.37 -11.11
CA ALA A 144 1.28 16.60 -10.33
C ALA A 144 2.65 17.27 -10.51
N PRO A 145 3.78 16.54 -10.60
CA PRO A 145 5.09 17.15 -10.85
C PRO A 145 5.23 17.88 -12.19
N ARG A 146 4.28 17.68 -13.13
CA ARG A 146 4.29 18.29 -14.46
C ARG A 146 3.26 19.42 -14.63
N VAL A 147 2.47 19.71 -13.61
CA VAL A 147 1.54 20.85 -13.65
C VAL A 147 2.37 22.14 -13.55
N GLY A 148 2.52 22.85 -14.67
CA GLY A 148 3.37 24.05 -14.74
C GLY A 148 2.72 25.32 -14.20
N ASP A 149 1.39 25.45 -14.31
CA ASP A 149 0.66 26.64 -13.88
C ASP A 149 0.51 26.71 -12.35
N ASP A 150 0.96 27.80 -11.74
CA ASP A 150 0.96 27.97 -10.27
C ASP A 150 -0.42 27.88 -9.67
N ARG A 151 -1.42 28.51 -10.32
CA ARG A 151 -2.80 28.48 -9.83
C ARG A 151 -3.37 27.06 -9.88
N ALA A 152 -3.09 26.32 -10.94
CA ALA A 152 -3.45 24.92 -11.08
C ALA A 152 -2.74 24.05 -10.03
N ARG A 153 -1.44 24.28 -9.78
CA ARG A 153 -0.68 23.59 -8.72
C ARG A 153 -1.32 23.80 -7.35
N HIS A 154 -1.67 25.04 -7.00
CA HIS A 154 -2.35 25.34 -5.74
C HIS A 154 -3.72 24.67 -5.65
N ALA A 155 -4.51 24.68 -6.74
CA ALA A 155 -5.82 24.03 -6.77
C ALA A 155 -5.71 22.49 -6.65
N VAL A 156 -4.74 21.88 -7.31
CA VAL A 156 -4.42 20.45 -7.18
C VAL A 156 -4.02 20.13 -5.74
N GLY A 157 -3.12 20.93 -5.14
CA GLY A 157 -2.68 20.77 -3.76
C GLY A 157 -3.82 20.89 -2.74
N ALA A 158 -4.77 21.81 -2.95
CA ALA A 158 -5.94 21.97 -2.10
C ALA A 158 -6.86 20.75 -2.13
N VAL A 159 -7.13 20.19 -3.32
CA VAL A 159 -7.96 18.98 -3.46
C VAL A 159 -7.24 17.76 -2.89
N TYR A 160 -5.94 17.60 -3.20
CA TYR A 160 -5.12 16.52 -2.66
C TYR A 160 -5.13 16.55 -1.13
N ARG A 161 -4.93 17.72 -0.50
CA ARG A 161 -5.00 17.88 0.95
C ARG A 161 -6.32 17.36 1.51
N ARG A 162 -7.44 17.79 0.94
CA ARG A 162 -8.77 17.37 1.40
C ARG A 162 -8.97 15.85 1.31
N LEU A 163 -8.48 15.22 0.25
CA LEU A 163 -8.54 13.76 0.09
C LEU A 163 -7.70 13.06 1.14
N VAL A 164 -6.43 13.49 1.31
CA VAL A 164 -5.53 12.81 2.25
C VAL A 164 -5.93 13.03 3.69
N THR A 165 -6.56 14.16 4.06
CA THR A 165 -7.04 14.46 5.43
C THR A 165 -8.49 14.06 5.71
N GLY A 166 -9.20 13.50 4.72
CA GLY A 166 -10.63 13.17 4.83
C GLY A 166 -11.54 14.37 5.06
N ASP A 167 -11.17 15.56 4.58
CA ASP A 167 -11.93 16.80 4.73
C ASP A 167 -13.08 16.89 3.71
N TYR A 168 -14.06 16.00 3.87
CA TYR A 168 -15.29 15.92 3.07
C TYR A 168 -16.42 15.31 3.90
N ARG A 169 -17.67 15.69 3.58
CA ARG A 169 -18.85 15.39 4.43
C ARG A 169 -19.53 14.08 4.09
N SER A 170 -19.24 13.50 2.93
CA SER A 170 -19.90 12.28 2.45
C SER A 170 -19.01 11.49 1.50
N ALA A 171 -19.35 10.21 1.30
CA ALA A 171 -18.69 9.38 0.29
C ALA A 171 -18.82 9.99 -1.12
N ALA A 172 -19.99 10.53 -1.48
CA ALA A 172 -20.19 11.18 -2.77
C ALA A 172 -19.27 12.41 -2.96
N GLU A 173 -19.13 13.25 -1.93
CA GLU A 173 -18.20 14.39 -1.96
C GLU A 173 -16.74 13.94 -2.10
N GLY A 174 -16.34 12.87 -1.39
CA GLY A 174 -15.01 12.28 -1.52
C GLY A 174 -14.73 11.81 -2.95
N LEU A 175 -15.65 11.06 -3.56
CA LEU A 175 -15.52 10.59 -4.95
C LEU A 175 -15.48 11.73 -5.97
N ASP A 176 -16.27 12.80 -5.75
CA ASP A 176 -16.19 13.99 -6.59
C ASP A 176 -14.83 14.69 -6.47
N LEU A 177 -14.23 14.73 -5.27
CA LEU A 177 -12.88 15.26 -5.09
C LEU A 177 -11.83 14.41 -5.83
N GLU A 178 -11.91 13.08 -5.77
CA GLU A 178 -11.02 12.17 -6.51
C GLU A 178 -11.13 12.41 -8.02
N ARG A 179 -12.36 12.44 -8.56
CA ARG A 179 -12.64 12.71 -9.97
C ARG A 179 -12.16 14.10 -10.37
N ALA A 180 -12.38 15.11 -9.52
CA ALA A 180 -11.98 16.48 -9.79
C ALA A 180 -10.47 16.70 -9.65
N LEU A 181 -9.77 15.91 -8.83
CA LEU A 181 -8.31 15.89 -8.78
C LEU A 181 -7.75 15.40 -10.12
N VAL A 182 -8.20 14.23 -10.59
CA VAL A 182 -7.75 13.67 -11.88
C VAL A 182 -8.08 14.58 -13.05
N ALA A 183 -9.26 15.20 -13.05
CA ALA A 183 -9.64 16.18 -14.08
C ALA A 183 -8.70 17.40 -14.10
N ARG A 184 -8.31 17.93 -12.94
CA ARG A 184 -7.36 19.06 -12.84
C ARG A 184 -5.96 18.66 -13.29
N LEU A 185 -5.48 17.49 -12.87
CA LEU A 185 -4.17 16.96 -13.25
C LEU A 185 -4.01 16.74 -14.76
N THR A 186 -5.11 16.44 -15.46
CA THR A 186 -5.10 16.17 -16.91
C THR A 186 -5.48 17.37 -17.76
N ALA A 187 -5.93 18.49 -17.15
CA ALA A 187 -6.52 19.61 -17.88
C ALA A 187 -5.55 20.36 -18.79
N GLY A 188 -4.27 20.42 -18.44
CA GLY A 188 -3.25 21.20 -19.14
C GLY A 188 -2.50 20.43 -20.24
N CYS A 189 -2.64 19.10 -20.32
CA CYS A 189 -1.95 18.27 -21.32
C CYS A 189 -0.42 18.36 -21.32
N GLU A 190 0.23 18.85 -20.26
CA GLU A 190 1.70 18.85 -20.09
C GLU A 190 2.23 17.41 -19.96
N ARG A 191 1.44 16.54 -19.36
CA ARG A 191 1.65 15.10 -19.38
C ARG A 191 0.31 14.39 -19.57
N VAL A 192 0.27 13.45 -20.50
CA VAL A 192 -0.90 12.60 -20.75
C VAL A 192 -0.53 11.14 -20.59
N VAL A 193 -1.47 10.36 -20.04
CA VAL A 193 -1.36 8.91 -20.01
C VAL A 193 -1.77 8.37 -21.38
N VAL A 194 -0.96 7.48 -21.93
CA VAL A 194 -1.21 6.78 -23.19
C VAL A 194 -1.85 5.42 -22.92
N GLY A 195 -1.33 4.71 -21.92
CA GLY A 195 -1.73 3.37 -21.58
C GLY A 195 -0.89 2.81 -20.45
N TYR A 196 -0.89 1.49 -20.31
CA TYR A 196 -0.11 0.79 -19.31
C TYR A 196 0.40 -0.56 -19.82
N THR A 197 1.39 -1.14 -19.14
CA THR A 197 1.85 -2.51 -19.35
C THR A 197 1.37 -3.44 -18.25
N VAL A 198 1.31 -4.73 -18.55
CA VAL A 198 0.97 -5.78 -17.59
C VAL A 198 2.23 -6.60 -17.30
N ARG A 199 2.60 -6.72 -16.03
CA ARG A 199 3.66 -7.62 -15.58
C ARG A 199 3.09 -9.04 -15.51
N ARG A 200 3.75 -9.97 -16.18
CA ARG A 200 3.40 -11.40 -16.19
C ARG A 200 4.48 -12.20 -15.49
N GLU A 201 4.10 -12.83 -14.39
CA GLU A 201 5.00 -13.64 -13.58
C GLU A 201 4.54 -15.10 -13.61
N ALA A 202 5.44 -15.99 -13.98
CA ALA A 202 5.21 -17.43 -14.06
C ALA A 202 5.79 -18.14 -12.84
N PHE A 203 5.16 -19.24 -12.44
CA PHE A 203 5.64 -20.15 -11.41
C PHE A 203 5.39 -21.59 -11.88
N SER A 204 6.23 -22.53 -11.45
CA SER A 204 5.94 -23.96 -11.68
C SER A 204 4.83 -24.41 -10.74
N SER A 205 3.81 -25.06 -11.30
CA SER A 205 2.77 -25.75 -10.55
C SER A 205 2.91 -27.27 -10.66
N ASP A 206 4.09 -27.76 -11.08
CA ASP A 206 4.38 -29.18 -11.17
C ASP A 206 4.23 -29.85 -9.80
N TYR A 207 3.78 -31.10 -9.77
CA TYR A 207 3.53 -31.79 -8.50
C TYR A 207 4.82 -31.85 -7.64
N SER A 208 5.93 -32.27 -8.24
CA SER A 208 7.16 -32.60 -7.52
C SER A 208 8.07 -31.42 -7.17
N ALA A 209 8.01 -30.35 -7.96
CA ALA A 209 8.93 -29.21 -7.85
C ALA A 209 8.21 -27.86 -7.83
N GLY A 210 6.88 -27.87 -7.93
CA GLY A 210 6.08 -26.67 -8.01
C GLY A 210 5.54 -26.20 -6.66
N VAL A 211 4.84 -25.07 -6.75
CA VAL A 211 4.16 -24.44 -5.62
C VAL A 211 2.65 -24.43 -5.83
N GLU A 212 1.93 -24.33 -4.73
CA GLU A 212 0.50 -24.06 -4.68
C GLU A 212 0.19 -22.90 -3.74
N ASN A 213 -1.09 -22.50 -3.70
CA ASN A 213 -1.56 -21.46 -2.80
C ASN A 213 -0.83 -20.11 -3.01
N VAL A 214 -0.57 -19.76 -4.28
CA VAL A 214 0.20 -18.58 -4.66
C VAL A 214 -0.67 -17.31 -4.64
N GLY A 215 -0.62 -16.55 -3.54
CA GLY A 215 -1.13 -15.19 -3.48
C GLY A 215 -0.16 -14.19 -4.12
N TYR A 216 -0.68 -13.12 -4.73
CA TYR A 216 0.12 -12.06 -5.34
C TYR A 216 -0.61 -10.72 -5.24
N ASP A 217 0.13 -9.61 -5.27
CA ASP A 217 -0.44 -8.26 -5.20
C ASP A 217 -0.70 -7.69 -6.61
N SER A 218 -1.80 -6.94 -6.77
CA SER A 218 -2.19 -6.33 -8.05
C SER A 218 -1.19 -5.29 -8.59
N LEU A 219 -0.32 -4.75 -7.73
CA LEU A 219 0.71 -3.78 -8.07
C LEU A 219 2.12 -4.33 -7.85
N GLY A 220 2.35 -5.10 -6.80
CA GLY A 220 3.65 -5.69 -6.44
C GLY A 220 3.91 -7.07 -7.05
N GLY A 221 2.89 -7.74 -7.60
CA GLY A 221 3.06 -9.08 -8.16
C GLY A 221 3.51 -10.08 -7.10
N LEU A 222 4.51 -10.91 -7.43
CA LEU A 222 5.14 -11.81 -6.47
C LEU A 222 6.14 -11.10 -5.55
N ASP A 223 6.56 -9.87 -5.86
CA ASP A 223 7.31 -8.98 -4.95
C ASP A 223 6.36 -8.37 -3.90
N SER A 224 5.73 -9.22 -3.09
CA SER A 224 4.73 -8.81 -2.12
C SER A 224 4.72 -9.66 -0.84
N PRO A 225 4.34 -9.07 0.31
CA PRO A 225 4.21 -9.80 1.58
C PRO A 225 3.22 -10.96 1.54
N ILE A 226 2.20 -10.87 0.69
CA ILE A 226 1.18 -11.92 0.59
C ILE A 226 1.72 -13.18 -0.07
N PHE A 227 2.62 -13.04 -1.05
CA PHE A 227 3.24 -14.19 -1.71
C PHE A 227 4.00 -15.04 -0.70
N ILE A 228 4.89 -14.41 0.07
CA ILE A 228 5.70 -15.08 1.11
C ILE A 228 4.85 -15.77 2.18
N ARG A 229 3.65 -15.22 2.49
CA ARG A 229 2.74 -15.75 3.51
C ARG A 229 1.83 -16.88 3.04
N THR A 230 1.67 -17.02 1.73
CA THR A 230 0.67 -17.96 1.16
C THR A 230 1.31 -19.11 0.40
N VAL A 231 2.46 -18.90 -0.25
CA VAL A 231 3.12 -19.91 -1.08
C VAL A 231 3.42 -21.19 -0.29
N LYS A 232 3.05 -22.35 -0.84
CA LYS A 232 3.30 -23.67 -0.28
C LYS A 232 3.98 -24.57 -1.30
N LEU A 233 4.90 -25.41 -0.86
CA LEU A 233 5.47 -26.46 -1.71
C LEU A 233 4.42 -27.55 -1.95
N LYS A 234 4.28 -28.07 -3.17
CA LYS A 234 3.28 -29.13 -3.43
C LYS A 234 3.64 -30.46 -2.76
N ASP A 235 4.89 -30.91 -2.89
CA ASP A 235 5.33 -32.18 -2.32
C ASP A 235 5.37 -32.18 -0.78
N PHE A 236 5.86 -31.10 -0.18
CA PHE A 236 5.97 -30.95 1.27
C PHE A 236 5.48 -29.58 1.71
N PRO A 237 4.14 -29.37 1.82
CA PRO A 237 3.55 -28.05 2.06
C PRO A 237 4.10 -27.28 3.25
N TRP A 238 4.69 -27.99 4.21
CA TRP A 238 5.12 -27.45 5.49
C TRP A 238 6.62 -27.56 5.77
N ASN A 239 7.40 -28.25 4.94
CA ASN A 239 8.83 -28.49 5.18
C ASN A 239 9.59 -28.55 3.85
N GLY A 240 10.71 -27.86 3.72
CA GLY A 240 11.54 -27.95 2.52
C GLY A 240 12.14 -26.62 2.13
N TRP A 241 12.61 -26.55 0.88
CA TRP A 241 13.31 -25.40 0.32
C TRP A 241 12.54 -24.84 -0.86
N LEU A 242 12.13 -23.58 -0.76
CA LEU A 242 11.64 -22.80 -1.89
C LEU A 242 12.80 -21.97 -2.45
N ARG A 243 13.17 -22.21 -3.71
CA ARG A 243 14.18 -21.39 -4.41
C ARG A 243 13.48 -20.33 -5.25
N LEU A 244 13.74 -19.07 -4.94
CA LEU A 244 13.18 -17.92 -5.65
C LEU A 244 14.26 -17.26 -6.50
N GLY A 245 14.06 -17.26 -7.83
CA GLY A 245 14.87 -16.45 -8.72
C GLY A 245 14.40 -15.01 -8.68
N VAL A 246 15.34 -14.06 -8.52
CA VAL A 246 15.07 -12.62 -8.54
C VAL A 246 15.74 -11.98 -9.73
N ALA A 247 15.13 -10.93 -10.30
CA ALA A 247 15.63 -10.31 -11.53
C ALA A 247 16.94 -9.53 -11.32
N GLN A 248 17.18 -9.02 -10.11
CA GLN A 248 18.33 -8.18 -9.80
C GLN A 248 18.86 -8.49 -8.38
N PRO A 249 20.16 -8.32 -8.12
CA PRO A 249 20.69 -8.41 -6.75
C PRO A 249 20.17 -7.26 -5.88
N ALA A 250 20.10 -7.45 -4.57
CA ALA A 250 19.69 -6.41 -3.63
C ALA A 250 20.79 -5.34 -3.47
N SER A 251 20.60 -4.16 -4.07
CA SER A 251 21.59 -3.08 -4.06
C SER A 251 21.42 -2.07 -2.91
N ALA A 252 20.21 -1.88 -2.39
CA ALA A 252 19.94 -0.99 -1.26
C ALA A 252 20.51 -1.56 0.04
N ALA A 253 20.83 -0.70 1.00
CA ALA A 253 21.30 -1.14 2.31
C ALA A 253 20.24 -1.98 3.05
N TRP A 254 20.66 -3.03 3.76
CA TRP A 254 19.78 -3.91 4.51
C TRP A 254 19.48 -3.36 5.90
N ASN A 255 18.84 -2.20 5.91
CA ASN A 255 18.53 -1.41 7.09
C ASN A 255 17.02 -1.19 7.21
N PRO A 256 16.42 -1.43 8.40
CA PRO A 256 14.97 -1.32 8.60
C PRO A 256 14.43 0.12 8.60
N VAL A 257 15.30 1.13 8.55
CA VAL A 257 14.95 2.55 8.46
C VAL A 257 15.52 3.12 7.17
N ALA A 258 14.67 3.34 6.17
CA ALA A 258 15.06 3.84 4.85
C ALA A 258 16.08 2.99 4.06
N GLY A 259 16.23 1.69 4.39
CA GLY A 259 16.87 0.67 3.56
C GLY A 259 15.85 -0.22 2.85
N PHE A 260 16.30 -1.32 2.25
CA PHE A 260 15.46 -2.27 1.49
C PHE A 260 14.59 -1.58 0.41
N THR A 261 15.13 -0.55 -0.24
CA THR A 261 14.37 0.30 -1.17
C THR A 261 14.37 -0.19 -2.61
N ASP A 262 15.20 -1.18 -2.96
CA ASP A 262 15.15 -1.89 -4.25
C ASP A 262 14.17 -3.08 -4.22
N ALA A 263 13.83 -3.64 -5.37
CA ALA A 263 12.82 -4.71 -5.48
C ALA A 263 13.18 -5.98 -4.69
N THR A 264 14.39 -6.51 -4.90
CA THR A 264 14.86 -7.71 -4.19
C THR A 264 14.97 -7.45 -2.69
N GLY A 265 15.45 -6.27 -2.30
CA GLY A 265 15.47 -5.82 -0.92
C GLY A 265 14.08 -5.80 -0.28
N ARG A 266 13.06 -5.29 -0.98
CA ARG A 266 11.67 -5.30 -0.49
C ARG A 266 11.12 -6.71 -0.32
N LEU A 267 11.42 -7.63 -1.23
CA LEU A 267 11.00 -9.03 -1.09
C LEU A 267 11.64 -9.69 0.13
N ILE A 268 12.94 -9.45 0.35
CA ILE A 268 13.64 -9.91 1.55
C ILE A 268 12.99 -9.30 2.80
N TRP A 269 12.73 -8.00 2.80
CA TRP A 269 12.06 -7.33 3.91
C TRP A 269 10.61 -7.80 4.14
N ALA A 270 9.91 -8.23 3.09
CA ALA A 270 8.56 -8.78 3.21
C ALA A 270 8.52 -10.13 3.96
N ALA A 271 9.64 -10.85 3.98
CA ALA A 271 9.86 -12.09 4.71
C ALA A 271 10.46 -11.87 6.11
N LEU A 272 11.45 -10.98 6.22
CA LEU A 272 12.11 -10.64 7.49
C LEU A 272 11.22 -9.76 8.38
N GLY A 273 10.52 -8.81 7.78
CA GLY A 273 9.63 -7.91 8.49
C GLY A 273 8.27 -8.55 8.78
N ASP A 274 7.66 -8.10 9.88
CA ASP A 274 6.24 -8.32 10.15
C ASP A 274 5.57 -6.97 10.36
N PRO A 275 4.86 -6.40 9.38
CA PRO A 275 4.23 -5.11 9.52
C PRO A 275 2.93 -5.19 10.34
N ALA A 276 2.38 -4.05 10.76
CA ALA A 276 1.11 -4.00 11.51
C ALA A 276 -0.06 -4.52 10.67
N PHE A 277 -0.10 -4.10 9.42
CA PHE A 277 -1.08 -4.43 8.39
C PHE A 277 -0.36 -4.78 7.10
N LEU A 278 -1.01 -5.56 6.22
CA LEU A 278 -0.58 -5.78 4.84
C LEU A 278 -1.49 -5.00 3.89
N PRO A 279 -0.99 -4.48 2.75
CA PRO A 279 -1.86 -4.02 1.69
C PRO A 279 -2.72 -5.18 1.20
N ALA A 280 -4.02 -4.95 1.03
CA ALA A 280 -4.91 -5.96 0.48
C ALA A 280 -4.47 -6.30 -0.95
N PRO A 281 -4.22 -7.57 -1.30
CA PRO A 281 -3.60 -7.94 -2.57
C PRO A 281 -4.34 -7.44 -3.81
N PHE A 282 -5.67 -7.48 -3.77
CA PHE A 282 -6.53 -7.18 -4.91
C PHE A 282 -7.48 -5.99 -4.66
N SER A 283 -7.20 -5.14 -3.68
CA SER A 283 -7.98 -3.91 -3.44
C SER A 283 -7.09 -2.79 -2.91
N ALA A 284 -7.70 -1.65 -2.54
CA ALA A 284 -7.02 -0.55 -1.86
C ALA A 284 -7.15 -0.64 -0.32
N GLY A 285 -7.66 -1.75 0.22
CA GLY A 285 -7.82 -1.97 1.65
C GLY A 285 -6.55 -2.41 2.36
N TRP A 286 -6.69 -2.62 3.67
CA TRP A 286 -5.63 -3.08 4.56
C TRP A 286 -6.06 -4.34 5.32
N VAL A 287 -5.15 -5.31 5.39
CA VAL A 287 -5.35 -6.62 6.02
C VAL A 287 -4.66 -6.61 7.37
N PRO A 288 -5.37 -6.86 8.48
CA PRO A 288 -4.76 -7.04 9.79
C PRO A 288 -3.64 -8.10 9.75
N ASN A 289 -2.52 -7.81 10.40
CA ASN A 289 -1.41 -8.74 10.55
C ASN A 289 -1.01 -8.82 12.03
N ARG A 290 -0.26 -7.86 12.55
CA ARG A 290 0.14 -7.83 13.99
C ARG A 290 -0.81 -7.05 14.87
N ILE A 291 -1.73 -6.32 14.27
CA ILE A 291 -2.68 -5.50 15.02
C ILE A 291 -4.09 -5.72 14.51
N THR A 292 -5.05 -5.77 15.44
CA THR A 292 -6.46 -5.52 15.15
C THR A 292 -6.90 -4.20 15.77
N SER A 293 -7.90 -3.56 15.17
CA SER A 293 -8.36 -2.23 15.59
C SER A 293 -9.87 -2.10 15.52
N VAL A 294 -10.43 -1.32 16.45
CA VAL A 294 -11.83 -0.89 16.43
C VAL A 294 -11.86 0.63 16.40
N LEU A 295 -12.68 1.20 15.50
CA LEU A 295 -13.05 2.61 15.54
C LEU A 295 -14.14 2.76 16.60
N GLU A 296 -13.80 3.34 17.74
CA GLU A 296 -14.77 3.54 18.83
C GLU A 296 -15.54 4.85 18.66
N GLU A 297 -14.86 5.94 18.31
CA GLU A 297 -15.47 7.27 18.29
C GLU A 297 -15.05 8.06 17.04
N ARG A 298 -16.06 8.54 16.31
CA ARG A 298 -15.96 9.51 15.21
C ARG A 298 -17.13 10.51 15.38
N PRO A 299 -16.93 11.61 16.11
CA PRO A 299 -18.01 12.55 16.34
C PRO A 299 -18.39 13.28 15.04
N GLU A 300 -19.69 13.42 14.77
CA GLU A 300 -20.20 14.12 13.58
C GLU A 300 -20.19 15.65 13.72
N ALA A 301 -20.15 16.19 14.95
CA ALA A 301 -20.39 17.62 15.23
C ALA A 301 -19.28 18.32 16.04
N ALA A 302 -18.71 17.68 17.07
CA ALA A 302 -17.74 18.31 17.97
C ALA A 302 -16.42 17.50 18.05
N PRO A 303 -15.24 18.15 18.12
CA PRO A 303 -13.97 17.43 18.27
C PRO A 303 -13.94 16.57 19.54
N LEU A 304 -13.34 15.38 19.45
CA LEU A 304 -13.19 14.44 20.56
C LEU A 304 -12.13 14.97 21.54
N PRO A 305 -12.40 15.12 22.85
CA PRO A 305 -11.36 15.46 23.82
C PRO A 305 -10.33 14.34 23.96
N VAL A 306 -9.05 14.69 23.93
CA VAL A 306 -7.95 13.77 24.23
C VAL A 306 -7.64 13.86 25.73
N PRO A 307 -7.53 12.72 26.46
CA PRO A 307 -7.12 12.73 27.86
C PRO A 307 -5.81 13.49 28.06
N ALA A 308 -5.74 14.36 29.07
CA ALA A 308 -4.59 15.25 29.29
C ALA A 308 -3.28 14.49 29.59
N ASP A 309 -3.40 13.26 30.10
CA ASP A 309 -2.32 12.32 30.41
C ASP A 309 -1.95 11.40 29.23
N ALA A 310 -2.70 11.42 28.12
CA ALA A 310 -2.30 10.76 26.89
C ALA A 310 -0.93 11.29 26.44
N LEU A 311 -0.11 10.42 25.86
CA LEU A 311 1.26 10.72 25.51
C LEU A 311 1.36 11.20 24.05
N ILE A 312 2.31 12.10 23.79
CA ILE A 312 2.75 12.45 22.45
C ILE A 312 4.28 12.59 22.47
N PRO A 313 5.01 12.09 21.46
CA PRO A 313 6.44 12.31 21.39
C PRO A 313 6.76 13.78 21.08
N GLU A 314 7.75 14.32 21.78
CA GLU A 314 8.29 15.66 21.55
C GLU A 314 9.16 15.68 20.28
N PHE A 315 9.02 16.71 19.43
CA PHE A 315 9.83 16.89 18.23
C PHE A 315 11.33 17.01 18.58
N GLY A 316 12.18 16.37 17.78
CA GLY A 316 13.65 16.41 17.92
C GLY A 316 14.20 15.48 19.01
N THR A 317 13.54 15.33 20.16
CA THR A 317 14.01 14.42 21.23
C THR A 317 13.33 13.04 21.18
N GLY A 318 12.07 13.01 20.76
CA GLY A 318 11.19 11.84 20.84
C GLY A 318 10.72 11.54 22.27
N ALA A 319 10.94 12.42 23.24
CA ALA A 319 10.50 12.20 24.63
C ALA A 319 8.98 12.10 24.71
N LEU A 320 8.44 11.07 25.38
CA LEU A 320 7.01 10.90 25.55
C LEU A 320 6.49 11.86 26.65
N ARG A 321 5.69 12.85 26.25
CA ARG A 321 5.12 13.89 27.13
C ARG A 321 3.59 13.78 27.16
N PRO A 322 2.94 14.12 28.28
CA PRO A 322 1.49 14.33 28.29
C PRO A 322 1.07 15.38 27.26
N VAL A 323 -0.05 15.19 26.58
CA VAL A 323 -0.60 16.15 25.61
C VAL A 323 -1.11 17.43 26.29
N GLY A 324 -1.48 17.35 27.57
CA GLY A 324 -2.05 18.47 28.32
C GLY A 324 -3.54 18.73 28.01
N PRO A 325 -4.19 19.58 28.83
CA PRO A 325 -5.62 19.87 28.71
C PRO A 325 -5.95 20.63 27.42
N GLY A 326 -7.17 20.46 26.91
CA GLY A 326 -7.68 21.19 25.75
C GLY A 326 -7.29 20.60 24.38
N THR A 327 -6.50 19.52 24.35
CA THR A 327 -6.19 18.79 23.11
C THR A 327 -7.42 18.04 22.60
N THR A 328 -7.65 18.09 21.29
CA THR A 328 -8.76 17.40 20.63
C THR A 328 -8.31 16.58 19.43
N ALA A 329 -9.17 15.64 19.01
CA ALA A 329 -8.96 14.72 17.89
C ALA A 329 -10.24 14.57 17.05
N ALA A 330 -10.09 14.12 15.81
CA ALA A 330 -11.20 13.81 14.90
C ALA A 330 -11.64 12.34 14.99
N ALA A 331 -10.76 11.44 15.46
CA ALA A 331 -11.06 10.02 15.62
C ALA A 331 -10.26 9.40 16.78
N LYS A 332 -10.84 8.37 17.40
CA LYS A 332 -10.17 7.47 18.35
C LYS A 332 -10.28 6.03 17.89
N LEU A 333 -9.13 5.38 17.80
CA LEU A 333 -9.00 3.96 17.50
C LEU A 333 -8.44 3.23 18.71
N VAL A 334 -8.99 2.06 19.01
CA VAL A 334 -8.45 1.14 19.99
C VAL A 334 -7.78 -0.01 19.27
N TYR A 335 -6.47 -0.13 19.48
CA TYR A 335 -5.64 -1.17 18.89
C TYR A 335 -5.36 -2.27 19.91
N ARG A 336 -5.41 -3.51 19.44
CA ARG A 336 -4.92 -4.70 20.15
C ARG A 336 -3.69 -5.20 19.43
N THR A 337 -2.52 -5.00 20.03
CA THR A 337 -1.24 -5.36 19.41
C THR A 337 -0.84 -6.77 19.83
N LEU A 338 -0.64 -7.68 18.88
CA LEU A 338 -0.19 -9.04 19.14
C LEU A 338 1.33 -9.05 19.29
N LEU A 339 1.83 -9.13 20.52
CA LEU A 339 3.25 -9.30 20.80
C LEU A 339 3.70 -10.76 20.56
N GLY A 340 5.01 -10.98 20.61
CA GLY A 340 5.63 -12.30 20.41
C GLY A 340 7.13 -12.23 20.66
N ALA A 341 7.88 -13.21 20.16
CA ALA A 341 9.33 -13.22 20.25
C ALA A 341 10.00 -12.54 19.04
N ALA A 342 11.14 -11.89 19.28
CA ALA A 342 12.07 -11.46 18.24
C ALA A 342 13.06 -12.59 17.89
N HIS A 343 13.75 -12.45 16.76
CA HIS A 343 14.69 -13.44 16.23
C HIS A 343 15.93 -13.70 17.11
N ASP A 344 16.26 -12.79 18.00
CA ASP A 344 17.30 -12.95 19.03
C ASP A 344 16.78 -13.61 20.32
N GLY A 345 15.49 -13.98 20.35
CA GLY A 345 14.83 -14.62 21.48
C GLY A 345 14.34 -13.66 22.55
N SER A 346 14.46 -12.33 22.35
CA SER A 346 13.83 -11.36 23.24
C SER A 346 12.31 -11.39 23.11
N GLN A 347 11.59 -11.29 24.23
CA GLN A 347 10.15 -11.08 24.21
C GLN A 347 9.87 -9.60 23.88
N LEU A 348 8.96 -9.37 22.94
CA LEU A 348 8.49 -8.02 22.63
C LEU A 348 7.60 -7.53 23.77
N SER A 349 7.64 -6.23 24.04
CA SER A 349 6.88 -5.55 25.08
C SER A 349 6.20 -4.30 24.53
N LEU A 350 5.40 -3.63 25.37
CA LEU A 350 4.81 -2.34 25.05
C LEU A 350 5.84 -1.31 24.54
N ALA A 351 7.08 -1.35 25.03
CA ALA A 351 8.14 -0.44 24.58
C ALA A 351 8.43 -0.58 23.08
N ASP A 352 8.37 -1.80 22.54
CA ASP A 352 8.56 -2.08 21.11
C ASP A 352 7.43 -1.46 20.26
N ALA A 353 6.20 -1.45 20.77
CA ALA A 353 5.05 -0.82 20.10
C ALA A 353 5.10 0.71 20.11
N LEU A 354 5.75 1.33 21.12
CA LEU A 354 5.82 2.78 21.29
C LEU A 354 7.03 3.42 20.60
N TYR A 355 8.14 2.68 20.47
CA TYR A 355 9.39 3.23 19.96
C TYR A 355 9.34 3.76 18.51
N PRO A 356 8.52 3.23 17.58
CA PRO A 356 8.36 3.81 16.25
C PRO A 356 7.93 5.28 16.26
N TYR A 357 7.04 5.67 17.17
CA TYR A 357 6.62 7.07 17.32
C TYR A 357 7.76 7.93 17.85
N VAL A 358 8.54 7.42 18.80
CA VAL A 358 9.74 8.11 19.32
C VAL A 358 10.72 8.38 18.20
N LEU A 359 11.02 7.37 17.37
CA LEU A 359 11.95 7.51 16.26
C LEU A 359 11.42 8.50 15.21
N ALA A 360 10.14 8.40 14.85
CA ALA A 360 9.50 9.30 13.88
C ALA A 360 9.66 10.78 14.28
N PHE A 361 9.30 11.14 15.52
CA PHE A 361 9.36 12.53 15.99
C PHE A 361 10.79 13.03 16.27
N ARG A 362 11.71 12.14 16.66
CA ARG A 362 13.13 12.49 16.84
C ARG A 362 13.78 12.95 15.54
N TRP A 363 13.55 12.22 14.45
CA TRP A 363 14.13 12.50 13.14
C TRP A 363 13.30 13.48 12.29
N ALA A 364 12.38 14.21 12.93
CA ALA A 364 11.53 15.19 12.27
C ALA A 364 12.23 16.52 11.94
N ASP A 365 13.43 16.74 12.48
CA ASP A 365 14.21 17.97 12.30
C ASP A 365 14.83 18.12 10.90
N GLY A 366 14.66 17.10 10.04
CA GLY A 366 15.17 17.10 8.66
C GLY A 366 16.65 16.73 8.56
N SER A 367 17.26 16.23 9.64
CA SER A 367 18.63 15.70 9.64
C SER A 367 18.83 14.57 8.62
N ASP A 368 17.80 13.75 8.39
CA ASP A 368 17.67 12.86 7.23
C ASP A 368 16.33 13.14 6.52
N PRO A 369 16.32 13.85 5.37
CA PRO A 369 15.09 14.24 4.69
C PRO A 369 14.19 13.07 4.26
N ALA A 370 14.78 11.92 3.92
CA ALA A 370 14.00 10.76 3.50
C ALA A 370 13.27 10.13 4.70
N VAL A 371 13.91 10.05 5.87
CA VAL A 371 13.28 9.59 7.10
C VAL A 371 12.21 10.58 7.57
N ALA A 372 12.51 11.89 7.50
CA ALA A 372 11.53 12.93 7.83
C ALA A 372 10.28 12.84 6.94
N ALA A 373 10.45 12.63 5.63
CA ALA A 373 9.34 12.45 4.69
C ALA A 373 8.55 11.16 4.95
N ALA A 374 9.24 10.02 5.13
CA ALA A 374 8.62 8.71 5.36
C ALA A 374 7.75 8.67 6.64
N THR A 375 8.09 9.50 7.63
CA THR A 375 7.39 9.56 8.92
C THR A 375 6.45 10.76 9.05
N ALA A 376 6.32 11.60 8.02
CA ALA A 376 5.53 12.82 8.07
C ALA A 376 4.05 12.55 8.37
N LEU A 377 3.47 11.52 7.73
CA LEU A 377 2.06 11.19 7.86
C LEU A 377 1.65 10.88 9.32
N PRO A 378 2.24 9.88 10.01
CA PRO A 378 1.88 9.61 11.40
C PRO A 378 2.19 10.79 12.33
N ARG A 379 3.22 11.61 12.05
CA ARG A 379 3.52 12.82 12.85
C ARG A 379 2.45 13.89 12.72
N GLU A 380 1.98 14.14 11.50
CA GLU A 380 0.90 15.08 11.22
C GLU A 380 -0.42 14.61 11.84
N TRP A 381 -0.70 13.30 11.79
CA TRP A 381 -1.98 12.74 12.20
C TRP A 381 -2.11 12.50 13.69
N LEU A 382 -1.02 12.19 14.41
CA LEU A 382 -1.09 11.82 15.82
C LEU A 382 -1.48 13.03 16.69
N ALA A 383 -2.59 12.89 17.43
CA ALA A 383 -3.01 13.82 18.47
C ALA A 383 -2.56 13.35 19.86
N GLY A 384 -2.49 12.04 20.08
CA GLY A 384 -2.02 11.44 21.33
C GLY A 384 -2.20 9.92 21.35
N LEU A 385 -1.58 9.26 22.32
CA LEU A 385 -1.68 7.82 22.55
C LEU A 385 -1.86 7.52 24.03
N ARG A 386 -2.73 6.56 24.37
CA ARG A 386 -2.96 6.15 25.76
C ARG A 386 -2.90 4.64 25.88
N VAL A 387 -2.03 4.15 26.76
CA VAL A 387 -1.95 2.73 27.08
C VAL A 387 -3.04 2.42 28.09
N VAL A 388 -4.02 1.61 27.69
CA VAL A 388 -5.18 1.30 28.54
C VAL A 388 -4.83 0.17 29.50
N LYS A 389 -4.28 -0.93 28.98
CA LYS A 389 -3.88 -2.13 29.72
C LYS A 389 -3.07 -3.06 28.83
N VAL A 390 -2.46 -4.07 29.43
CA VAL A 390 -1.92 -5.25 28.72
C VAL A 390 -2.79 -6.44 29.09
N GLU A 391 -3.46 -7.03 28.10
CA GLU A 391 -4.27 -8.23 28.28
C GLU A 391 -3.43 -9.49 28.04
N THR A 392 -3.90 -10.61 28.59
CA THR A 392 -3.36 -11.94 28.30
C THR A 392 -4.34 -12.69 27.41
N LEU A 393 -3.92 -13.02 26.19
CA LEU A 393 -4.69 -13.83 25.25
C LEU A 393 -4.21 -15.28 25.32
N VAL A 394 -5.10 -16.22 25.60
CA VAL A 394 -4.83 -17.65 25.51
C VAL A 394 -5.45 -18.18 24.22
N LYS A 395 -4.64 -18.79 23.34
CA LYS A 395 -5.12 -19.52 22.17
C LYS A 395 -4.89 -21.02 22.37
N ASN A 396 -5.93 -21.80 22.13
CA ASN A 396 -5.88 -23.26 22.17
C ASN A 396 -5.67 -23.80 20.75
N PHE A 397 -4.74 -24.73 20.60
CA PHE A 397 -4.41 -25.39 19.34
C PHE A 397 -4.57 -26.91 19.52
N GLY A 398 -5.79 -27.40 19.30
CA GLY A 398 -6.15 -28.77 19.67
C GLY A 398 -6.43 -28.92 21.17
N GLU A 399 -6.44 -30.16 21.66
CA GLU A 399 -6.82 -30.47 23.05
C GLU A 399 -5.71 -30.16 24.07
N ASP A 400 -4.42 -30.22 23.66
CA ASP A 400 -3.28 -30.19 24.60
C ASP A 400 -2.35 -28.98 24.50
N LEU A 401 -2.49 -28.10 23.49
CA LEU A 401 -1.58 -26.97 23.29
C LEU A 401 -2.28 -25.64 23.58
N GLN A 402 -1.82 -24.95 24.62
CA GLN A 402 -2.23 -23.59 24.94
C GLN A 402 -1.05 -22.65 24.78
N TYR A 403 -1.24 -21.55 24.05
CA TYR A 403 -0.27 -20.48 23.93
C TYR A 403 -0.82 -19.18 24.51
N THR A 404 0.02 -18.50 25.26
CA THR A 404 -0.31 -17.27 25.96
C THR A 404 0.44 -16.11 25.33
N TYR A 405 -0.27 -15.04 25.00
CA TYR A 405 0.26 -13.85 24.34
C TYR A 405 -0.07 -12.61 25.14
N GLU A 406 0.89 -11.70 25.29
CA GLU A 406 0.63 -10.35 25.77
C GLU A 406 0.03 -9.50 24.66
N VAL A 407 -1.05 -8.79 24.98
CA VAL A 407 -1.79 -7.95 24.04
C VAL A 407 -1.99 -6.56 24.64
N PRO A 408 -1.07 -5.61 24.38
CA PRO A 408 -1.30 -4.22 24.70
C PRO A 408 -2.56 -3.69 24.03
N VAL A 409 -3.41 -3.05 24.81
CA VAL A 409 -4.58 -2.30 24.35
C VAL A 409 -4.22 -0.81 24.40
N ILE A 410 -4.10 -0.21 23.22
CA ILE A 410 -3.60 1.15 23.04
C ILE A 410 -4.66 1.98 22.30
N GLU A 411 -5.08 3.07 22.93
CA GLU A 411 -5.86 4.12 22.27
C GLU A 411 -4.93 5.03 21.49
N VAL A 412 -5.28 5.31 20.24
CA VAL A 412 -4.60 6.32 19.42
C VAL A 412 -5.63 7.32 18.95
N TYR A 413 -5.32 8.59 19.17
CA TYR A 413 -6.14 9.73 18.82
C TYR A 413 -5.55 10.39 17.57
N LEU A 414 -6.37 10.61 16.55
CA LEU A 414 -5.95 11.15 15.26
C LEU A 414 -6.60 12.51 15.00
N ARG A 415 -5.84 13.48 14.49
CA ARG A 415 -6.29 14.84 14.13
C ARG A 415 -7.22 14.87 12.93
N HIS A 416 -7.17 13.83 12.11
CA HIS A 416 -7.94 13.67 10.89
C HIS A 416 -8.67 12.32 10.90
N THR A 417 -9.59 12.12 9.96
CA THR A 417 -10.37 10.89 9.84
C THR A 417 -10.44 10.48 8.38
N LEU A 418 -10.74 9.21 8.10
CA LEU A 418 -11.00 8.70 6.76
C LEU A 418 -12.30 7.91 6.78
N ALA A 419 -12.99 7.82 5.64
CA ALA A 419 -14.26 7.08 5.57
C ALA A 419 -14.08 5.60 5.98
N ASP A 420 -13.04 4.94 5.45
CA ASP A 420 -12.69 3.55 5.75
C ASP A 420 -11.92 3.40 7.09
N PRO A 421 -12.47 2.68 8.09
CA PRO A 421 -11.78 2.43 9.35
C PRO A 421 -10.46 1.66 9.23
N GLN A 422 -10.29 0.76 8.26
CA GLN A 422 -9.05 -0.01 8.12
C GLN A 422 -7.94 0.86 7.51
N ALA A 423 -8.27 1.67 6.48
CA ALA A 423 -7.38 2.71 6.00
C ALA A 423 -6.97 3.68 7.14
N LEU A 424 -7.93 4.13 7.96
CA LEU A 424 -7.65 4.99 9.10
C LEU A 424 -6.72 4.31 10.14
N ALA A 425 -6.92 3.02 10.41
CA ALA A 425 -6.11 2.24 11.33
C ALA A 425 -4.65 2.05 10.85
N SER A 426 -4.42 2.11 9.54
CA SER A 426 -3.07 1.98 8.96
C SER A 426 -2.21 3.24 9.07
N ILE A 427 -2.79 4.40 9.42
CA ILE A 427 -2.09 5.71 9.46
C ILE A 427 -0.93 5.72 10.47
N ALA A 428 -1.20 5.23 11.68
CA ALA A 428 -0.27 5.34 12.81
C ALA A 428 -0.44 4.15 13.76
N PRO A 429 -0.24 2.91 13.29
CA PRO A 429 -0.42 1.71 14.11
C PRO A 429 0.70 1.56 15.16
N PRO A 430 0.39 1.18 16.42
CA PRO A 430 1.36 1.02 17.48
C PRO A 430 2.09 -0.33 17.40
N TRP A 431 3.03 -0.44 16.45
CA TRP A 431 3.80 -1.66 16.20
C TRP A 431 5.09 -1.41 15.41
N SER A 432 6.07 -2.27 15.63
CA SER A 432 7.33 -2.35 14.88
C SER A 432 7.66 -3.81 14.56
N ALA A 433 8.11 -4.07 13.33
CA ALA A 433 8.74 -5.34 12.94
C ALA A 433 10.11 -5.54 13.62
N VAL A 434 10.71 -4.47 14.14
CA VAL A 434 12.06 -4.46 14.72
C VAL A 434 11.97 -4.10 16.19
N PRO A 435 12.55 -4.90 17.11
CA PRO A 435 12.50 -4.61 18.52
C PRO A 435 13.26 -3.32 18.86
N TRP A 436 12.88 -2.68 19.96
CA TRP A 436 13.36 -1.34 20.33
C TRP A 436 14.88 -1.30 20.49
N HIS A 437 15.51 -2.36 21.00
CA HIS A 437 16.95 -2.38 21.25
C HIS A 437 17.77 -2.44 19.95
N VAL A 438 17.26 -3.12 18.92
CA VAL A 438 17.87 -3.08 17.57
C VAL A 438 17.70 -1.68 16.98
N THR A 439 16.51 -1.10 17.04
CA THR A 439 16.26 0.25 16.52
C THR A 439 17.11 1.29 17.26
N ALA A 440 17.25 1.19 18.57
CA ALA A 440 18.07 2.08 19.40
C ALA A 440 19.57 1.97 19.09
N LEU A 441 20.06 0.76 18.81
CA LEU A 441 21.43 0.54 18.36
C LEU A 441 21.70 1.28 17.04
N LEU A 442 20.78 1.18 16.07
CA LEU A 442 20.91 1.84 14.77
C LEU A 442 20.79 3.36 14.87
N ASP A 443 19.83 3.85 15.67
CA ASP A 443 19.68 5.28 15.98
C ASP A 443 20.96 5.89 16.57
N GLU A 444 21.55 5.24 17.58
CA GLU A 444 22.80 5.72 18.17
C GLU A 444 23.98 5.61 17.19
N ALA A 445 24.04 4.55 16.37
CA ALA A 445 25.07 4.42 15.35
C ALA A 445 25.06 5.61 14.37
N VAL A 446 23.89 6.02 13.89
CA VAL A 446 23.76 7.19 13.00
C VAL A 446 24.13 8.48 13.73
N ARG A 447 23.69 8.66 14.98
CA ARG A 447 24.04 9.82 15.82
C ARG A 447 25.54 9.94 16.09
N ARG A 448 26.24 8.82 16.27
CA ARG A 448 27.71 8.78 16.40
C ARG A 448 28.45 8.88 15.06
N GLY A 449 27.73 9.06 13.96
CA GLY A 449 28.30 9.22 12.62
C GLY A 449 28.83 7.93 11.99
N PHE A 450 28.29 6.77 12.38
CA PHE A 450 28.75 5.47 11.85
C PHE A 450 28.19 5.21 10.44
N GLY A 451 27.11 5.89 10.08
CA GLY A 451 26.48 5.89 8.77
C GLY A 451 25.30 6.85 8.75
N ALA A 452 24.48 6.79 7.69
CA ALA A 452 23.19 7.47 7.58
C ALA A 452 22.07 6.48 7.25
N PHE A 453 20.83 6.81 7.63
CA PHE A 453 19.69 5.92 7.40
C PHE A 453 19.32 5.82 5.93
N SER A 454 19.29 6.94 5.20
CA SER A 454 18.96 6.96 3.77
C SER A 454 20.18 7.09 2.87
N ALA A 455 20.06 6.59 1.63
CA ALA A 455 21.11 6.70 0.60
C ALA A 455 21.45 8.17 0.27
N ALA A 456 20.44 9.03 0.18
CA ALA A 456 20.62 10.43 -0.14
C ALA A 456 21.39 11.16 0.97
N GLU A 457 21.08 10.85 2.24
CA GLU A 457 21.77 11.44 3.38
C GLU A 457 23.19 10.89 3.54
N ALA A 458 23.40 9.61 3.28
CA ALA A 458 24.73 8.99 3.23
C ALA A 458 25.63 9.70 2.21
N ALA A 459 25.11 9.91 1.00
CA ALA A 459 25.82 10.62 -0.06
C ALA A 459 26.10 12.09 0.32
N ARG A 460 25.11 12.80 0.89
CA ARG A 460 25.26 14.20 1.32
C ARG A 460 26.35 14.39 2.38
N ARG A 461 26.48 13.44 3.31
CA ARG A 461 27.47 13.48 4.40
C ARG A 461 28.80 12.82 4.07
N GLY A 462 28.91 12.12 2.94
CA GLY A 462 30.09 11.33 2.62
C GLY A 462 30.33 10.17 3.61
N VAL A 463 29.27 9.60 4.17
CA VAL A 463 29.33 8.45 5.09
C VAL A 463 28.69 7.22 4.45
N ALA A 464 28.92 6.04 5.03
CA ALA A 464 28.28 4.81 4.54
C ALA A 464 26.75 4.85 4.75
N TRP A 465 26.00 4.31 3.79
CA TRP A 465 24.60 3.95 4.01
C TRP A 465 24.55 2.81 5.03
N LEU A 466 23.84 3.01 6.14
CA LEU A 466 23.83 2.11 7.28
C LEU A 466 23.36 0.70 6.85
N ASP A 467 24.18 -0.32 7.05
CA ASP A 467 23.87 -1.72 6.69
C ASP A 467 24.32 -2.68 7.81
N PRO A 468 23.45 -3.00 8.78
CA PRO A 468 23.78 -3.84 9.94
C PRO A 468 24.02 -5.33 9.61
N VAL A 469 23.94 -5.70 8.33
CA VAL A 469 24.11 -7.09 7.86
C VAL A 469 25.40 -7.27 7.08
N ARG A 470 25.64 -6.41 6.09
CA ARG A 470 26.68 -6.63 5.08
C ARG A 470 27.95 -5.84 5.32
N ALA A 471 27.88 -4.71 6.04
CA ALA A 471 29.04 -3.85 6.27
C ALA A 471 29.87 -4.30 7.48
N GLU A 472 30.96 -5.05 7.24
CA GLU A 472 31.83 -5.58 8.31
C GLU A 472 32.36 -4.49 9.26
N ALA A 473 32.86 -3.38 8.72
CA ALA A 473 33.37 -2.27 9.52
C ALA A 473 32.31 -1.67 10.45
N LEU A 474 31.05 -1.61 9.99
CA LEU A 474 29.93 -1.18 10.83
C LEU A 474 29.65 -2.22 11.92
N LYS A 475 29.58 -3.50 11.57
CA LYS A 475 29.31 -4.59 12.53
C LYS A 475 30.33 -4.64 13.66
N THR A 476 31.61 -4.38 13.40
CA THR A 476 32.63 -4.25 14.45
C THR A 476 32.29 -3.12 15.43
N ARG A 477 31.86 -1.96 14.92
CA ARG A 477 31.47 -0.82 15.77
C ARG A 477 30.17 -1.07 16.54
N LEU A 478 29.21 -1.75 15.91
CA LEU A 478 27.94 -2.14 16.56
C LEU A 478 28.17 -3.13 17.70
N ARG A 479 29.12 -4.07 17.56
CA ARG A 479 29.53 -4.97 18.65
C ARG A 479 29.96 -4.19 19.89
N VAL A 480 30.84 -3.21 19.72
CA VAL A 480 31.32 -2.35 20.82
C VAL A 480 30.18 -1.60 21.50
N LEU A 481 29.22 -1.08 20.72
CA LEU A 481 28.03 -0.42 21.26
C LEU A 481 27.15 -1.39 22.07
N VAL A 482 26.92 -2.61 21.57
CA VAL A 482 26.15 -3.62 22.29
C VAL A 482 26.82 -3.97 23.63
N ASP A 483 28.15 -4.11 23.66
CA ASP A 483 28.91 -4.38 24.90
C ASP A 483 28.90 -3.18 25.87
N GLU A 484 28.95 -1.95 25.36
CA GLU A 484 28.79 -0.71 26.13
C GLU A 484 27.40 -0.65 26.77
N PHE A 485 26.35 -0.86 25.96
CA PHE A 485 24.95 -0.81 26.39
C PHE A 485 24.59 -1.95 27.36
N GLY A 486 25.10 -3.15 27.14
CA GLY A 486 24.94 -4.28 28.04
C GLY A 486 25.58 -4.03 29.41
N ARG A 487 26.77 -3.41 29.47
CA ARG A 487 27.40 -3.04 30.75
C ARG A 487 26.67 -1.92 31.48
N ALA A 488 26.16 -0.94 30.75
CA ALA A 488 25.41 0.18 31.31
C ALA A 488 23.98 -0.20 31.72
N GLY A 489 23.40 -1.25 31.12
CA GLY A 489 21.95 -1.47 31.17
C GLY A 489 21.20 -0.33 30.47
N TYR A 490 21.71 0.10 29.32
CA TYR A 490 21.24 1.28 28.61
C TYR A 490 19.78 1.13 28.17
N VAL A 491 18.95 2.09 28.57
CA VAL A 491 17.56 2.27 28.13
C VAL A 491 17.46 3.66 27.48
N PRO A 492 16.94 3.77 26.24
CA PRO A 492 16.68 5.07 25.63
C PRO A 492 15.77 5.91 26.53
N ALA A 493 16.12 7.19 26.75
CA ALA A 493 15.40 8.04 27.70
C ALA A 493 13.87 8.07 27.52
N PRO A 494 13.30 8.07 26.29
CA PRO A 494 11.85 8.00 26.10
C PRO A 494 11.18 6.70 26.58
N LEU A 495 11.94 5.61 26.71
CA LEU A 495 11.46 4.30 27.15
C LEU A 495 11.72 4.01 28.63
N ALA A 496 12.37 4.92 29.36
CA ALA A 496 12.77 4.69 30.76
C ALA A 496 11.61 4.38 31.73
N ARG A 497 10.37 4.73 31.35
CA ARG A 497 9.15 4.40 32.12
C ARG A 497 8.60 2.99 31.85
N PHE A 498 9.05 2.35 30.77
CA PHE A 498 8.49 1.10 30.25
C PHE A 498 9.47 -0.07 30.28
N VAL A 499 10.77 0.21 30.42
CA VAL A 499 11.84 -0.79 30.37
C VAL A 499 12.75 -0.61 31.56
N SER A 500 13.00 -1.71 32.29
CA SER A 500 13.96 -1.71 33.39
C SER A 500 15.40 -1.86 32.86
N PRO A 501 16.41 -1.35 33.58
CA PRO A 501 17.82 -1.62 33.23
C PRO A 501 18.15 -3.11 33.19
N ALA A 502 17.49 -3.95 34.01
CA ALA A 502 17.69 -5.39 34.00
C ALA A 502 17.18 -6.03 32.70
N GLU A 503 15.96 -5.68 32.26
CA GLU A 503 15.42 -6.11 30.96
C GLU A 503 16.34 -5.66 29.82
N ALA A 504 16.83 -4.42 29.86
CA ALA A 504 17.74 -3.91 28.84
C ALA A 504 19.05 -4.73 28.78
N ARG A 505 19.67 -5.04 29.92
CA ARG A 505 20.87 -5.90 29.96
C ARG A 505 20.62 -7.25 29.29
N GLU A 506 19.48 -7.86 29.57
CA GLU A 506 19.09 -9.14 28.97
C GLU A 506 18.94 -9.01 27.45
N ARG A 507 18.23 -7.99 26.96
CA ARG A 507 18.06 -7.75 25.51
C ARG A 507 19.39 -7.48 24.81
N TRP A 508 20.29 -6.70 25.40
CA TRP A 508 21.62 -6.45 24.83
C TRP A 508 22.46 -7.73 24.77
N ALA A 509 22.43 -8.57 25.81
CA ALA A 509 23.09 -9.88 25.80
C ALA A 509 22.52 -10.81 24.70
N ARG A 510 21.20 -10.86 24.54
CA ARG A 510 20.53 -11.64 23.49
C ARG A 510 20.92 -11.18 22.09
N LEU A 511 20.92 -9.86 21.85
CA LEU A 511 21.37 -9.29 20.57
C LEU A 511 22.86 -9.59 20.28
N GLY A 512 23.72 -9.53 21.31
CA GLY A 512 25.13 -9.90 21.18
C GLY A 512 25.32 -11.37 20.80
N ALA A 513 24.59 -12.28 21.47
CA ALA A 513 24.61 -13.71 21.16
C ALA A 513 24.05 -14.01 19.76
N PHE A 514 22.98 -13.32 19.37
CA PHE A 514 22.41 -13.40 18.03
C PHE A 514 23.43 -12.97 16.97
N ALA A 515 24.10 -11.83 17.16
CA ALA A 515 25.11 -11.33 16.23
C ALA A 515 26.34 -12.25 16.15
N ALA A 516 26.71 -12.90 17.26
CA ALA A 516 27.78 -13.91 17.25
C ALA A 516 27.38 -15.17 16.46
N ARG A 517 26.11 -15.57 16.51
CA ARG A 517 25.60 -16.77 15.82
C ARG A 517 25.35 -16.57 14.33
N TYR A 518 24.71 -15.46 13.94
CA TYR A 518 24.28 -15.21 12.56
C TYR A 518 25.13 -14.18 11.82
N GLY A 519 26.06 -13.51 12.51
CA GLY A 519 27.00 -12.57 11.88
C GLY A 519 26.39 -11.22 11.49
N HIS A 520 25.21 -10.86 12.00
CA HIS A 520 24.56 -9.56 11.75
C HIS A 520 23.73 -9.07 12.96
N PHE A 521 23.36 -7.79 12.96
CA PHE A 521 22.58 -7.16 14.04
C PHE A 521 21.09 -6.96 13.71
N LEU A 522 20.64 -7.40 12.54
CA LEU A 522 19.24 -7.31 12.11
C LEU A 522 18.38 -8.44 12.72
N ALA A 523 18.04 -8.33 14.00
CA ALA A 523 16.99 -9.15 14.61
C ALA A 523 15.62 -8.47 14.41
N THR A 524 14.60 -9.25 14.04
CA THR A 524 13.25 -8.75 13.73
C THR A 524 12.18 -9.68 14.34
N ALA A 525 10.90 -9.43 14.07
CA ALA A 525 9.77 -10.23 14.54
C ALA A 525 8.99 -10.93 13.40
N GLY A 526 9.57 -11.02 12.20
CA GLY A 526 8.91 -11.60 11.02
C GLY A 526 8.91 -13.12 10.95
N PRO A 527 8.13 -13.66 9.99
CA PRO A 527 7.93 -15.10 9.83
C PRO A 527 9.20 -15.84 9.36
N TYR A 528 10.18 -15.14 8.79
CA TYR A 528 11.47 -15.71 8.41
C TYR A 528 12.61 -14.91 9.04
N ARG A 529 13.65 -15.59 9.50
CA ARG A 529 14.90 -14.99 9.96
C ARG A 529 15.93 -15.07 8.85
N LEU A 530 16.78 -14.05 8.75
CA LEU A 530 17.98 -14.10 7.91
C LEU A 530 18.96 -15.10 8.54
N GLN A 531 19.24 -16.21 7.85
CA GLN A 531 20.17 -17.23 8.34
C GLN A 531 21.60 -16.94 7.87
N GLU A 532 21.74 -16.65 6.58
CA GLU A 532 23.02 -16.39 5.92
C GLU A 532 22.79 -15.62 4.62
N TRP A 533 23.85 -14.98 4.12
CA TRP A 533 23.83 -14.27 2.85
C TRP A 533 25.20 -14.30 2.18
N THR A 534 25.19 -14.25 0.86
CA THR A 534 26.33 -14.06 -0.04
C THR A 534 25.94 -13.04 -1.12
N PRO A 535 26.85 -12.58 -1.99
CA PRO A 535 26.47 -11.74 -3.13
C PRO A 535 25.42 -12.38 -4.05
N ASP A 536 25.41 -13.72 -4.15
CA ASP A 536 24.57 -14.46 -5.11
C ASP A 536 23.35 -15.15 -4.48
N THR A 537 23.30 -15.31 -3.16
CA THR A 537 22.26 -16.08 -2.48
C THR A 537 21.95 -15.53 -1.08
N VAL A 538 20.66 -15.50 -0.74
CA VAL A 538 20.16 -15.14 0.60
C VAL A 538 19.31 -16.29 1.12
N THR A 539 19.66 -16.82 2.30
CA THR A 539 18.92 -17.92 2.92
C THR A 539 18.07 -17.38 4.05
N LEU A 540 16.76 -17.59 3.95
CA LEU A 540 15.77 -17.19 4.95
C LEU A 540 15.17 -18.43 5.60
N GLU A 541 15.33 -18.56 6.91
CA GLU A 541 14.85 -19.69 7.70
C GLU A 541 13.51 -19.37 8.33
N VAL A 542 12.52 -20.27 8.21
CA VAL A 542 11.20 -20.09 8.85
C VAL A 542 11.38 -19.96 10.37
N PHE A 543 10.87 -18.90 10.96
CA PHE A 543 10.90 -18.67 12.40
C PHE A 543 9.68 -19.32 13.08
N ARG A 544 9.81 -20.60 13.44
CA ARG A 544 8.74 -21.41 14.06
C ARG A 544 8.68 -21.23 15.58
N ASP A 545 8.52 -19.99 16.03
CA ASP A 545 8.36 -19.71 17.45
C ASP A 545 6.90 -19.88 17.89
N ARG A 546 6.69 -20.49 19.06
CA ARG A 546 5.36 -20.74 19.64
C ARG A 546 4.65 -19.44 20.04
N ALA A 547 5.42 -18.39 20.34
CA ALA A 547 4.91 -17.05 20.60
C ALA A 547 4.61 -16.27 19.30
N TYR A 548 4.76 -16.86 18.11
CA TYR A 548 4.28 -16.25 16.87
C TYR A 548 2.74 -16.32 16.82
N PRO A 549 2.04 -15.17 16.75
CA PRO A 549 0.60 -15.14 17.01
C PRO A 549 -0.28 -15.47 15.78
N LEU A 550 0.32 -15.57 14.59
CA LEU A 550 -0.36 -15.83 13.33
C LEU A 550 -0.23 -17.28 12.91
N GLY A 551 -1.37 -17.91 12.66
CA GLY A 551 -1.46 -19.33 12.38
C GLY A 551 -1.22 -19.67 10.91
N VAL A 552 -1.03 -20.96 10.67
CA VAL A 552 -1.02 -21.52 9.32
C VAL A 552 -2.37 -21.25 8.64
N GLY A 553 -2.31 -20.75 7.41
CA GLY A 553 -3.50 -20.55 6.57
C GLY A 553 -4.27 -19.26 6.80
N GLU A 554 -3.80 -18.38 7.69
CA GLU A 554 -4.40 -17.06 7.98
C GLU A 554 -4.69 -16.25 6.70
N PHE A 555 -3.85 -16.42 5.67
CA PHE A 555 -3.92 -15.69 4.40
C PHE A 555 -4.41 -16.53 3.20
N ASP A 556 -4.91 -17.75 3.41
CA ASP A 556 -5.30 -18.70 2.34
C ASP A 556 -6.53 -18.25 1.53
N ARG A 557 -7.19 -17.15 1.91
CA ARG A 557 -8.28 -16.55 1.11
C ARG A 557 -7.80 -15.78 -0.12
N TYR A 558 -6.52 -15.39 -0.16
CA TYR A 558 -5.96 -14.53 -1.22
C TYR A 558 -5.45 -15.26 -2.48
N PRO A 559 -4.96 -16.51 -2.42
CA PRO A 559 -4.50 -17.24 -3.61
C PRO A 559 -5.56 -17.51 -4.69
N ILE A 560 -6.85 -17.38 -4.36
CA ILE A 560 -7.97 -17.58 -5.30
C ILE A 560 -8.83 -16.31 -5.34
N PRO A 561 -8.47 -15.31 -6.16
CA PRO A 561 -9.23 -14.07 -6.29
C PRO A 561 -10.51 -14.30 -7.12
N ARG A 562 -11.59 -14.73 -6.46
CA ARG A 562 -12.91 -14.94 -7.08
C ARG A 562 -13.48 -13.63 -7.64
N ARG A 563 -14.30 -13.71 -8.68
CA ARG A 563 -15.01 -12.57 -9.29
C ARG A 563 -16.52 -12.74 -9.24
N ALA A 564 -17.22 -11.63 -9.48
CA ALA A 564 -18.67 -11.60 -9.66
C ALA A 564 -19.06 -10.63 -10.78
N TRP A 565 -20.26 -10.83 -11.30
CA TRP A 565 -20.77 -10.13 -12.47
C TRP A 565 -22.26 -9.84 -12.35
N ALA A 566 -22.69 -8.75 -12.98
CA ALA A 566 -24.11 -8.46 -13.14
C ALA A 566 -24.63 -9.32 -14.31
N ALA A 567 -25.28 -10.43 -14.01
CA ALA A 567 -25.85 -11.33 -15.01
C ALA A 567 -27.03 -10.68 -15.74
N ARG A 568 -27.83 -9.89 -15.00
CA ARG A 568 -28.96 -9.14 -15.53
C ARG A 568 -29.16 -7.87 -14.71
N VAL A 569 -29.52 -6.77 -15.37
CA VAL A 569 -29.92 -5.53 -14.70
C VAL A 569 -31.22 -5.02 -15.30
N GLU A 570 -32.24 -4.87 -14.46
CA GLU A 570 -33.57 -4.39 -14.84
C GLU A 570 -33.86 -3.05 -14.17
N ASP A 571 -34.14 -2.02 -14.98
CA ASP A 571 -34.56 -0.70 -14.49
C ASP A 571 -36.08 -0.68 -14.28
N ARG A 572 -36.51 -0.59 -13.02
CA ARG A 572 -37.92 -0.54 -12.62
C ARG A 572 -38.44 0.90 -12.45
N GLY A 573 -37.62 1.90 -12.77
CA GLY A 573 -37.92 3.32 -12.62
C GLY A 573 -37.55 3.87 -11.25
N ASP A 574 -37.98 3.23 -10.16
CA ASP A 574 -37.66 3.65 -8.79
C ASP A 574 -36.44 2.92 -8.20
N ARG A 575 -35.98 1.86 -8.86
CA ARG A 575 -34.86 1.02 -8.45
C ARG A 575 -34.26 0.27 -9.63
N LEU A 576 -33.01 -0.18 -9.48
CA LEU A 576 -32.43 -1.22 -10.34
C LEU A 576 -32.44 -2.56 -9.62
N GLU A 577 -32.90 -3.60 -10.30
CA GLU A 577 -32.81 -4.99 -9.84
C GLU A 577 -31.66 -5.67 -10.57
N VAL A 578 -30.69 -6.18 -9.81
CA VAL A 578 -29.47 -6.81 -10.35
C VAL A 578 -29.49 -8.29 -9.98
N ASP A 579 -29.35 -9.18 -10.94
CA ASP A 579 -29.04 -10.60 -10.72
C ASP A 579 -27.54 -10.81 -10.87
N ALA A 580 -26.97 -11.69 -10.05
CA ALA A 580 -25.54 -11.88 -9.95
C ALA A 580 -25.07 -13.27 -10.40
N ASP A 581 -23.96 -13.30 -11.14
CA ASP A 581 -23.14 -14.49 -11.31
C ASP A 581 -21.87 -14.37 -10.45
N VAL A 582 -21.32 -15.49 -10.00
CA VAL A 582 -20.09 -15.56 -9.20
C VAL A 582 -19.18 -16.69 -9.63
N ASP A 583 -17.89 -16.53 -9.39
CA ASP A 583 -16.92 -17.62 -9.48
C ASP A 583 -17.13 -18.63 -8.35
N ARG A 584 -17.34 -19.90 -8.72
CA ARG A 584 -17.33 -21.05 -7.82
C ARG A 584 -16.04 -21.83 -8.01
N VAL A 585 -15.41 -22.21 -6.90
CA VAL A 585 -14.23 -23.07 -6.92
C VAL A 585 -14.67 -24.52 -7.10
N SER A 586 -14.35 -25.10 -8.25
CA SER A 586 -14.48 -26.54 -8.50
C SER A 586 -13.13 -27.18 -8.21
N LYS A 587 -13.06 -28.08 -7.21
CA LYS A 587 -11.82 -28.76 -6.82
C LYS A 587 -11.81 -30.17 -7.39
N PHE A 588 -10.70 -30.55 -8.01
CA PHE A 588 -10.41 -31.92 -8.41
C PHE A 588 -9.02 -32.32 -7.89
N GLN A 589 -8.99 -33.20 -6.88
CA GLN A 589 -7.78 -33.53 -6.12
C GLN A 589 -7.09 -32.27 -5.57
N ARG A 590 -5.81 -32.03 -5.89
CA ARG A 590 -5.03 -30.86 -5.50
C ARG A 590 -5.07 -29.73 -6.54
N SER A 591 -5.96 -29.84 -7.52
CA SER A 591 -6.18 -28.82 -8.55
C SER A 591 -7.55 -28.16 -8.34
N TRP A 592 -7.67 -26.93 -8.82
CA TRP A 592 -8.94 -26.22 -8.81
C TRP A 592 -9.12 -25.43 -10.09
N GLU A 593 -10.37 -25.19 -10.44
CA GLU A 593 -10.79 -24.28 -11.50
C GLU A 593 -11.90 -23.35 -10.98
N LEU A 594 -12.05 -22.20 -11.61
CA LEU A 594 -13.15 -21.27 -11.33
C LEU A 594 -14.22 -21.43 -12.41
N VAL A 595 -15.43 -21.75 -11.97
CA VAL A 595 -16.60 -21.91 -12.84
C VAL A 595 -17.59 -20.80 -12.51
N ARG A 596 -17.97 -20.00 -13.50
CA ARG A 596 -19.02 -18.99 -13.36
C ARG A 596 -20.37 -19.68 -13.17
N ALA A 597 -21.11 -19.30 -12.12
CA ALA A 597 -22.43 -19.82 -11.83
C ALA A 597 -23.36 -18.72 -11.26
N PRO A 598 -24.69 -18.84 -11.44
CA PRO A 598 -25.64 -17.93 -10.80
C PRO A 598 -25.50 -17.93 -9.28
N LEU A 599 -25.53 -16.75 -8.68
CA LEU A 599 -25.51 -16.59 -7.24
C LEU A 599 -26.77 -17.23 -6.64
N SER A 600 -26.58 -18.23 -5.78
CA SER A 600 -27.64 -18.94 -5.10
C SER A 600 -27.21 -19.37 -3.70
N ARG A 601 -28.14 -19.93 -2.91
CA ARG A 601 -27.77 -20.55 -1.61
C ARG A 601 -26.80 -21.72 -1.79
N ALA A 602 -26.85 -22.41 -2.92
CA ALA A 602 -26.01 -23.57 -3.21
C ALA A 602 -24.59 -23.21 -3.66
N THR A 603 -24.33 -21.95 -4.05
CA THR A 603 -22.97 -21.46 -4.39
C THR A 603 -22.20 -20.94 -3.18
N ALA A 604 -22.83 -20.91 -2.00
CA ALA A 604 -22.22 -20.48 -0.74
C ALA A 604 -21.55 -21.65 -0.02
N ASP A 605 -20.54 -22.25 -0.66
CA ASP A 605 -19.70 -23.30 -0.05
C ASP A 605 -18.92 -22.75 1.17
N GLU A 606 -18.31 -23.64 1.95
CA GLU A 606 -17.47 -23.29 3.09
C GLU A 606 -16.36 -22.29 2.70
N GLY A 607 -16.30 -21.13 3.38
CA GLY A 607 -15.37 -20.03 3.07
C GLY A 607 -15.82 -19.07 1.96
N PHE A 608 -17.02 -19.21 1.39
CA PHE A 608 -17.57 -18.25 0.42
C PHE A 608 -17.89 -16.90 1.07
N THR A 609 -17.22 -15.83 0.61
CA THR A 609 -17.60 -14.47 0.97
C THR A 609 -18.72 -14.00 0.07
N ARG A 610 -19.84 -13.58 0.66
CA ARG A 610 -20.98 -13.06 -0.10
C ARG A 610 -20.54 -11.87 -0.98
N PRO A 611 -20.92 -11.83 -2.26
CA PRO A 611 -20.58 -10.70 -3.11
C PRO A 611 -21.22 -9.40 -2.61
N VAL A 612 -20.58 -8.29 -2.93
CA VAL A 612 -21.09 -6.93 -2.74
C VAL A 612 -21.25 -6.27 -4.11
N CYS A 613 -22.46 -5.82 -4.42
CA CYS A 613 -22.71 -4.95 -5.57
C CYS A 613 -22.49 -3.50 -5.17
N ARG A 614 -21.47 -2.83 -5.72
CA ARG A 614 -21.28 -1.38 -5.52
C ARG A 614 -21.83 -0.61 -6.72
N TYR A 615 -22.25 0.62 -6.45
CA TYR A 615 -22.77 1.52 -7.46
C TYR A 615 -22.23 2.94 -7.31
N VAL A 616 -22.15 3.63 -8.45
CA VAL A 616 -21.89 5.08 -8.54
C VAL A 616 -22.91 5.68 -9.49
N ILE A 617 -23.65 6.69 -9.03
CA ILE A 617 -24.65 7.41 -9.82
C ILE A 617 -24.08 8.78 -10.17
N VAL A 618 -23.95 9.04 -11.46
CA VAL A 618 -23.50 10.33 -11.99
C VAL A 618 -24.62 11.05 -12.71
N ASP A 619 -24.71 12.36 -12.52
CA ASP A 619 -25.66 13.21 -13.24
C ASP A 619 -25.17 13.55 -14.67
N ALA A 620 -25.96 14.33 -15.40
CA ALA A 620 -25.62 14.77 -16.75
C ALA A 620 -24.40 15.72 -16.81
N GLY A 621 -24.05 16.40 -15.71
CA GLY A 621 -22.83 17.19 -15.57
C GLY A 621 -21.60 16.34 -15.22
N GLY A 622 -21.82 15.07 -14.87
CA GLY A 622 -20.80 14.11 -14.47
C GLY A 622 -20.37 14.21 -13.01
N ALA A 623 -21.15 14.90 -12.17
CA ALA A 623 -21.01 14.94 -10.72
C ALA A 623 -21.60 13.67 -10.09
N VAL A 624 -21.01 13.20 -9.00
CA VAL A 624 -21.47 12.02 -8.25
C VAL A 624 -22.60 12.46 -7.31
N VAL A 625 -23.81 11.97 -7.58
CA VAL A 625 -24.99 12.31 -6.75
C VAL A 625 -25.25 11.27 -5.66
N ALA A 626 -24.80 10.03 -5.87
CA ALA A 626 -24.88 8.95 -4.88
C ALA A 626 -23.89 7.84 -5.23
N ALA A 627 -23.37 7.18 -4.20
CA ALA A 627 -22.54 5.98 -4.33
C ALA A 627 -22.70 5.12 -3.08
N GLY A 628 -22.52 3.81 -3.22
CA GLY A 628 -22.60 2.90 -2.09
C GLY A 628 -22.68 1.43 -2.48
N ALA A 629 -23.05 0.60 -1.50
CA ALA A 629 -23.37 -0.80 -1.71
C ALA A 629 -24.89 -0.97 -1.90
N ALA A 630 -25.28 -1.77 -2.90
CA ALA A 630 -26.66 -2.13 -3.16
C ALA A 630 -27.18 -3.09 -2.06
N ALA A 631 -28.46 -2.98 -1.73
CA ALA A 631 -29.09 -3.86 -0.76
C ALA A 631 -29.25 -5.28 -1.35
N PRO A 632 -28.99 -6.35 -0.59
CA PRO A 632 -29.23 -7.71 -1.08
C PRO A 632 -30.72 -7.96 -1.33
N ARG A 633 -31.04 -8.61 -2.45
CA ARG A 633 -32.39 -9.07 -2.84
C ARG A 633 -32.41 -10.59 -2.87
N GLY A 634 -32.91 -11.19 -1.80
CA GLY A 634 -32.94 -12.64 -1.66
C GLY A 634 -31.54 -13.27 -1.68
N ALA A 635 -31.42 -14.46 -2.26
CA ALA A 635 -30.17 -15.23 -2.30
C ALA A 635 -29.29 -14.97 -3.54
N GLY A 636 -29.81 -14.30 -4.58
CA GLY A 636 -29.16 -14.26 -5.89
C GLY A 636 -29.04 -12.88 -6.55
N GLY A 637 -29.50 -11.81 -5.89
CA GLY A 637 -29.50 -10.49 -6.49
C GLY A 637 -29.33 -9.34 -5.51
N PHE A 638 -29.36 -8.13 -6.06
CA PHE A 638 -29.21 -6.86 -5.36
C PHE A 638 -30.23 -5.84 -5.88
N THR A 639 -30.47 -4.80 -5.08
CA THR A 639 -31.34 -3.67 -5.39
C THR A 639 -30.61 -2.36 -5.14
N VAL A 640 -30.57 -1.50 -6.16
CA VAL A 640 -30.09 -0.11 -6.05
C VAL A 640 -31.30 0.81 -5.96
N ASP A 641 -31.42 1.56 -4.87
CA ASP A 641 -32.53 2.51 -4.66
C ASP A 641 -32.28 3.80 -5.43
N LEU A 642 -33.23 4.19 -6.30
CA LEU A 642 -33.17 5.41 -7.11
C LEU A 642 -34.20 6.46 -6.67
N ARG A 643 -35.06 6.16 -5.69
CA ARG A 643 -36.20 7.03 -5.28
C ARG A 643 -35.79 8.42 -4.80
N ARG A 644 -34.55 8.55 -4.31
CA ARG A 644 -34.02 9.82 -3.77
C ARG A 644 -33.39 10.71 -4.84
N LEU A 645 -33.33 10.26 -6.09
CA LEU A 645 -32.81 11.07 -7.18
C LEU A 645 -33.81 12.16 -7.55
N ALA A 646 -33.31 13.37 -7.84
CA ALA A 646 -34.12 14.42 -8.42
C ALA A 646 -34.50 14.07 -9.87
N ARG A 647 -35.51 14.75 -10.42
CA ARG A 647 -35.87 14.59 -11.83
C ARG A 647 -34.69 14.94 -12.74
N GLY A 648 -34.27 14.00 -13.59
CA GLY A 648 -33.04 14.17 -14.38
C GLY A 648 -32.65 12.96 -15.22
N ARG A 649 -31.48 13.05 -15.86
CA ARG A 649 -30.82 11.93 -16.55
C ARG A 649 -29.57 11.57 -15.76
N TYR A 650 -29.41 10.27 -15.54
CA TYR A 650 -28.32 9.71 -14.75
C TYR A 650 -27.66 8.56 -15.50
N ALA A 651 -26.37 8.33 -15.21
CA ALA A 651 -25.72 7.06 -15.50
C ALA A 651 -25.42 6.36 -14.18
N VAL A 652 -25.85 5.11 -14.07
CA VAL A 652 -25.56 4.24 -12.93
C VAL A 652 -24.49 3.25 -13.34
N LEU A 653 -23.32 3.34 -12.70
CA LEU A 653 -22.21 2.42 -12.86
C LEU A 653 -22.32 1.35 -11.78
N LEU A 654 -22.23 0.07 -12.15
CA LEU A 654 -22.40 -1.07 -11.26
C LEU A 654 -21.23 -2.05 -11.42
N ALA A 655 -20.69 -2.54 -10.31
CA ALA A 655 -19.76 -3.66 -10.30
C ALA A 655 -20.01 -4.57 -9.09
N LEU A 656 -19.80 -5.87 -9.27
CA LEU A 656 -19.90 -6.85 -8.20
C LEU A 656 -18.51 -7.35 -7.80
N TYR A 657 -18.30 -7.47 -6.50
CA TYR A 657 -17.02 -7.83 -5.90
C TYR A 657 -17.21 -9.01 -4.96
N VAL A 658 -16.25 -9.94 -4.94
CA VAL A 658 -16.24 -11.09 -4.01
C VAL A 658 -14.99 -11.01 -3.14
N GLY A 659 -15.17 -11.00 -1.83
CA GLY A 659 -14.06 -10.81 -0.88
C GLY A 659 -13.34 -9.48 -1.14
N ASP A 660 -12.01 -9.52 -1.08
CA ASP A 660 -11.14 -8.36 -1.27
C ASP A 660 -10.66 -8.18 -2.72
N ASN A 661 -11.35 -8.78 -3.70
CA ASN A 661 -10.99 -8.66 -5.12
C ASN A 661 -11.77 -7.53 -5.80
N ALA A 662 -11.12 -6.38 -5.92
CA ALA A 662 -11.62 -5.16 -6.56
C ALA A 662 -10.89 -4.79 -7.86
N VAL A 663 -9.99 -5.64 -8.36
CA VAL A 663 -9.28 -5.40 -9.63
C VAL A 663 -9.95 -6.10 -10.81
N ALA A 664 -9.74 -5.51 -11.99
CA ALA A 664 -10.36 -5.87 -13.25
C ALA A 664 -11.89 -6.11 -13.14
N PRO A 665 -12.65 -5.20 -12.51
CA PRO A 665 -14.09 -5.38 -12.37
C PRO A 665 -14.79 -5.31 -13.73
N GLU A 666 -15.83 -6.13 -13.90
CA GLU A 666 -16.76 -5.97 -15.01
C GLU A 666 -17.81 -4.93 -14.62
N ILE A 667 -17.78 -3.78 -15.30
CA ILE A 667 -18.61 -2.63 -14.96
C ILE A 667 -19.77 -2.52 -15.93
N THR A 668 -20.99 -2.56 -15.39
CA THR A 668 -22.23 -2.31 -16.14
C THR A 668 -22.62 -0.85 -16.04
N LEU A 669 -22.89 -0.20 -17.18
CA LEU A 669 -23.39 1.18 -17.24
C LEU A 669 -24.86 1.16 -17.66
N VAL A 670 -25.73 1.63 -16.77
CA VAL A 670 -27.17 1.78 -17.02
C VAL A 670 -27.50 3.25 -17.19
N ARG A 671 -28.20 3.60 -18.29
CA ARG A 671 -28.73 4.95 -18.49
C ARG A 671 -30.13 5.03 -17.88
N HIS A 672 -30.28 5.87 -16.87
CA HIS A 672 -31.53 6.02 -16.12
C HIS A 672 -32.13 7.42 -16.31
N ARG A 673 -33.46 7.51 -16.32
CA ARG A 673 -34.19 8.79 -16.38
C ARG A 673 -35.22 8.85 -15.26
N GLN A 674 -34.93 9.64 -14.25
CA GLN A 674 -35.85 9.92 -13.15
C GLN A 674 -36.94 10.88 -13.65
N ARG A 675 -38.20 10.41 -13.64
CA ARG A 675 -39.34 11.17 -14.21
C ARG A 675 -40.11 11.97 -13.16
N THR A 676 -40.11 11.50 -11.91
CA THR A 676 -40.81 12.06 -10.76
C THR A 676 -39.83 12.52 -9.72
#